data_AF-A0A673IWS3-F1
#
_entry.id   AF-A0A673IWS3-F1
#
_cell.length_a   1.000
_cell.length_b   1.000
_cell.length_c   1.000
_cell.angle_alpha   90.00
_cell.angle_beta   90.00
_cell.angle_gamma   90.00
#
_symmetry.space_group_name_H-M   'P 1'
#
loop_
_entity.id
_entity.type
_entity.pdbx_description
1 polymer ?
#
loop_
_entity_poly.entity_id
_entity_poly.type
_entity_poly.pdbx_seq_one_letter_code
_entity_poly.pdbx_strand_id
1 'polypeptide(L)'
;KLLCVFPSGRITTTGGSYRLTEMADSGRVKHDSPSSSPGPRRKRTQQSPGSKARYSVNAPGHCFRRVTLTKPTFCHHCSDFIWGIVGFVCEVCNFMSHEKCLKHVRTMCSCMAPTQVQVPVAHCFGPAGQKKRFCCVCRKHLEGSSALRCEVCELHVHSDCAPFSVSDCRVCHQDGGQDVDTYQHHWREGNMSSGARCEVCRRTCSSSDTLAGMRCEWCGVTAHASCYIIIPPECGMGRLRNMILHPSCVRICSRNFSKMHCYRISENSHHSEMGNSPVTSKETQSTGSADTGKQTLKVFDGDDAAKRNQFRLVSIPRIIKNEEVVEASLRAFYIPDELQDYELQSYSQQGLFTDDIINRNGTPDNKPIFKDTVSDSWLLRSKPREVEVMKIYPGSLNGQEILLDKLQEIRKTSLRQMNQTRFYIEESRNRVAQVNLLLGGFPTQLDREEYTHLLSEHLAVKSESVSAVLFSGAVVLQISCFSEAERIYMLAKDTSISGKQLYSLVIPEIMQSKLAKGSCPLLVFVNPKSGGLKGREILYSFRKLLNPHQVFELTSGGPLPGLHTFRDVPHFRILVCGGDGTVGWVLGVLESIRHKITCPEPAISIIPLGTGNDLAQVLRWGAGYSGEDPYNTLLSVDEAEEVQMDRWTILLDAQEMTEDGKVNGFLEPPKIVHMNNYFGLGIDAELSLDFHHAREEDPDKFNSRFHNKGVYVKVGLQKLSHTRNLHKDISLQVDRKDLELPSIEGLIFLNIPSWGSGADLWGSDSDSRFERPRIDDGMLEVVGVTGVVHMASSFFFFYSKKNKESQNTVKTVIL
;
A
#
# COMPACT_ATOMS: atom_id res chain seq x y z
N LYS A 1 -37.22 -17.15 15.17
CA LYS A 1 -36.30 -17.74 16.17
C LYS A 1 -34.88 -17.61 15.63
N LEU A 2 -33.96 -16.95 16.34
CA LEU A 2 -32.56 -16.81 15.92
C LEU A 2 -31.75 -18.00 16.46
N LEU A 3 -31.03 -18.72 15.58
CA LEU A 3 -30.09 -19.77 15.98
C LEU A 3 -28.67 -19.22 15.81
N CYS A 4 -27.95 -19.03 16.91
CA CYS A 4 -26.55 -18.59 16.90
C CYS A 4 -25.64 -19.82 16.91
N VAL A 5 -24.80 -19.97 15.89
CA VAL A 5 -23.84 -21.09 15.79
C VAL A 5 -22.43 -20.56 15.98
N PHE A 6 -21.78 -20.93 17.08
CA PHE A 6 -20.38 -20.60 17.35
C PHE A 6 -19.47 -21.60 16.63
N PRO A 7 -18.54 -21.15 15.76
CA PRO A 7 -17.58 -22.05 15.14
C PRO A 7 -16.40 -22.27 16.10
N SER A 8 -16.47 -23.30 16.96
CA SER A 8 -15.29 -23.75 17.70
C SER A 8 -15.25 -25.28 17.88
N GLY A 9 -14.23 -25.90 17.29
CA GLY A 9 -13.75 -27.21 17.67
C GLY A 9 -12.78 -27.16 18.86
N ARG A 10 -13.11 -26.43 19.93
CA ARG A 10 -12.40 -26.49 21.23
C ARG A 10 -13.38 -26.30 22.39
N ILE A 11 -13.40 -27.31 23.26
CA ILE A 11 -14.12 -27.33 24.53
C ILE A 11 -13.29 -26.54 25.55
N THR A 12 -13.86 -25.50 26.13
CA THR A 12 -13.40 -24.93 27.40
C THR A 12 -14.61 -24.74 28.31
N THR A 13 -14.58 -25.40 29.46
CA THR A 13 -15.56 -25.31 30.53
C THR A 13 -15.40 -24.00 31.30
N THR A 14 -16.43 -23.15 31.32
CA THR A 14 -16.67 -22.20 32.41
C THR A 14 -18.15 -22.17 32.74
N GLY A 15 -18.45 -22.31 34.03
CA GLY A 15 -19.78 -22.58 34.56
C GLY A 15 -20.74 -21.39 34.48
N GLY A 16 -22.02 -21.72 34.31
CA GLY A 16 -23.15 -20.79 34.35
C GLY A 16 -24.44 -21.55 34.08
N SER A 17 -25.24 -21.75 35.12
CA SER A 17 -26.45 -22.58 35.20
C SER A 17 -27.55 -22.18 34.20
N TYR A 18 -28.01 -23.11 33.37
CA TYR A 18 -29.39 -23.14 32.87
C TYR A 18 -29.93 -24.59 32.85
N ARG A 19 -31.14 -24.75 33.40
CA ARG A 19 -31.83 -26.02 33.65
C ARG A 19 -32.06 -26.83 32.37
N LEU A 20 -31.60 -28.08 32.37
CA LEU A 20 -32.03 -29.15 31.47
C LEU A 20 -33.25 -29.84 32.09
N THR A 21 -34.36 -29.91 31.35
CA THR A 21 -35.43 -30.87 31.62
C THR A 21 -35.13 -32.16 30.86
N GLU A 22 -34.83 -33.22 31.61
CA GLU A 22 -34.80 -34.60 31.14
C GLU A 22 -36.23 -35.14 30.96
N MET A 23 -36.44 -35.93 29.91
CA MET A 23 -37.31 -37.10 29.94
C MET A 23 -36.60 -38.26 29.22
N ALA A 24 -36.22 -39.24 30.03
CA ALA A 24 -35.94 -40.64 29.72
C ALA A 24 -37.17 -41.31 29.06
N ASP A 25 -37.19 -42.51 28.48
CA ASP A 25 -36.29 -43.54 27.97
C ASP A 25 -37.23 -44.65 27.42
N SER A 26 -36.73 -45.56 26.56
CA SER A 26 -37.15 -46.97 26.38
C SER A 26 -37.36 -47.39 24.92
N GLY A 27 -36.56 -48.38 24.49
CA GLY A 27 -36.93 -49.26 23.37
C GLY A 27 -35.80 -49.93 22.58
N ARG A 28 -35.02 -50.81 23.22
CA ARG A 28 -34.09 -51.77 22.56
C ARG A 28 -34.89 -52.97 22.01
N VAL A 29 -34.80 -53.30 20.71
CA VAL A 29 -34.89 -54.71 20.23
C VAL A 29 -34.06 -54.96 18.95
N LYS A 30 -33.15 -55.94 19.11
CA LYS A 30 -32.49 -56.94 18.24
C LYS A 30 -32.47 -56.87 16.69
N HIS A 31 -31.28 -57.24 16.22
CA HIS A 31 -30.93 -57.84 14.92
C HIS A 31 -31.87 -58.96 14.46
N ASP A 32 -32.14 -59.00 13.14
CA ASP A 32 -32.13 -60.24 12.34
C ASP A 32 -31.94 -59.92 10.84
N SER A 33 -31.10 -60.72 10.19
CA SER A 33 -30.95 -60.78 8.72
C SER A 33 -31.93 -61.82 8.15
N PRO A 34 -32.34 -61.70 6.88
CA PRO A 34 -32.01 -62.83 6.00
C PRO A 34 -31.65 -62.45 4.56
N SER A 35 -30.86 -63.35 3.98
CA SER A 35 -30.52 -63.55 2.58
C SER A 35 -31.72 -63.94 1.71
N SER A 36 -31.78 -63.42 0.48
CA SER A 36 -32.42 -64.12 -0.66
C SER A 36 -31.91 -63.62 -2.02
N SER A 37 -31.49 -64.57 -2.86
CA SER A 37 -31.00 -64.42 -4.24
C SER A 37 -32.17 -64.34 -5.27
N PRO A 38 -31.97 -64.33 -6.62
CA PRO A 38 -32.53 -63.29 -7.49
C PRO A 38 -33.63 -63.74 -8.49
N GLY A 39 -34.39 -62.78 -9.04
CA GLY A 39 -35.34 -62.98 -10.15
C GLY A 39 -35.78 -61.65 -10.81
N PRO A 40 -36.44 -61.66 -11.99
CA PRO A 40 -35.75 -61.40 -13.25
C PRO A 40 -35.99 -60.02 -13.90
N ARG A 41 -35.08 -59.71 -14.83
CA ARG A 41 -35.07 -58.62 -15.83
C ARG A 41 -36.43 -58.00 -16.16
N ARG A 42 -36.55 -56.68 -15.95
CA ARG A 42 -37.46 -55.80 -16.71
C ARG A 42 -36.69 -54.74 -17.48
N LYS A 43 -37.21 -54.47 -18.67
CA LYS A 43 -36.62 -53.82 -19.84
C LYS A 43 -36.09 -52.40 -19.57
N ARG A 44 -34.91 -52.11 -20.14
CA ARG A 44 -34.37 -50.76 -20.34
C ARG A 44 -35.35 -49.92 -21.15
N THR A 45 -35.93 -48.90 -20.55
CA THR A 45 -36.41 -47.70 -21.24
C THR A 45 -35.21 -46.78 -21.47
N GLN A 46 -34.97 -46.43 -22.73
CA GLN A 46 -33.97 -45.43 -23.13
C GLN A 46 -34.30 -44.09 -22.46
N GLN A 47 -33.36 -43.56 -21.66
CA GLN A 47 -33.38 -42.17 -21.22
C GLN A 47 -32.67 -41.30 -22.27
N SER A 48 -33.34 -40.19 -22.59
CA SER A 48 -32.94 -39.12 -23.49
C SER A 48 -31.65 -38.42 -23.03
N PRO A 49 -30.82 -37.88 -23.94
CA PRO A 49 -29.57 -37.19 -23.58
C PRO A 49 -29.87 -35.76 -23.11
N GLY A 50 -29.74 -35.48 -21.82
CA GLY A 50 -30.05 -34.14 -21.32
C GLY A 50 -29.91 -33.92 -19.81
N SER A 51 -28.79 -34.31 -19.20
CA SER A 51 -28.37 -33.74 -17.91
C SER A 51 -26.85 -33.87 -17.75
N LYS A 52 -26.15 -32.74 -17.66
CA LYS A 52 -24.69 -32.71 -17.47
C LYS A 52 -24.38 -33.15 -16.04
N ALA A 53 -23.78 -34.32 -15.87
CA ALA A 53 -23.38 -34.84 -14.56
C ALA A 53 -22.33 -33.91 -13.91
N ARG A 54 -22.69 -33.31 -12.76
CA ARG A 54 -21.77 -32.57 -11.89
C ARG A 54 -20.97 -33.59 -11.07
N TYR A 55 -19.66 -33.42 -10.99
CA TYR A 55 -18.82 -34.28 -10.15
C TYR A 55 -18.73 -33.66 -8.75
N SER A 56 -19.35 -34.29 -7.76
CA SER A 56 -19.12 -33.96 -6.35
C SER A 56 -17.77 -34.56 -5.94
N VAL A 57 -16.78 -33.71 -5.70
CA VAL A 57 -15.43 -34.09 -5.27
C VAL A 57 -15.12 -33.33 -3.99
N ASN A 58 -14.29 -33.89 -3.10
CA ASN A 58 -13.76 -33.25 -1.90
C ASN A 58 -12.82 -32.05 -2.25
N ALA A 59 -13.37 -31.01 -2.88
CA ALA A 59 -12.71 -29.77 -3.26
C ALA A 59 -13.53 -28.60 -2.69
N PRO A 60 -13.03 -27.86 -1.68
CA PRO A 60 -13.83 -26.90 -0.91
C PRO A 60 -14.47 -25.80 -1.77
N GLY A 61 -15.79 -25.89 -1.97
CA GLY A 61 -16.59 -24.89 -2.70
C GLY A 61 -16.46 -24.90 -4.23
N HIS A 62 -15.72 -25.83 -4.83
CA HIS A 62 -15.57 -25.89 -6.28
C HIS A 62 -16.70 -26.70 -6.93
N CYS A 63 -17.30 -26.15 -7.98
CA CYS A 63 -18.26 -26.87 -8.83
C CYS A 63 -17.59 -27.19 -10.18
N PHE A 64 -17.09 -28.41 -10.34
CA PHE A 64 -16.34 -28.81 -11.53
C PHE A 64 -17.24 -29.31 -12.65
N ARG A 65 -16.99 -28.79 -13.86
CA ARG A 65 -17.58 -29.27 -15.10
C ARG A 65 -16.49 -29.76 -16.05
N ARG A 66 -16.74 -30.91 -16.69
CA ARG A 66 -15.92 -31.44 -17.77
C ARG A 66 -16.01 -30.51 -19.00
N VAL A 67 -14.86 -30.16 -19.57
CA VAL A 67 -14.73 -29.29 -20.74
C VAL A 67 -13.80 -29.91 -21.78
N THR A 68 -14.08 -29.61 -23.04
CA THR A 68 -13.17 -29.89 -24.15
C THR A 68 -12.21 -28.73 -24.30
N LEU A 69 -10.91 -29.00 -24.25
CA LEU A 69 -9.84 -27.99 -24.35
C LEU A 69 -9.45 -27.80 -25.79
N THR A 70 -9.53 -26.55 -26.28
CA THR A 70 -9.14 -26.16 -27.65
C THR A 70 -7.83 -25.39 -27.70
N LYS A 71 -7.25 -25.10 -26.53
CA LYS A 71 -6.00 -24.34 -26.38
C LYS A 71 -5.13 -24.99 -25.30
N PRO A 72 -3.80 -24.80 -25.35
CA PRO A 72 -2.91 -25.21 -24.27
C PRO A 72 -3.42 -24.72 -22.91
N THR A 73 -3.66 -25.64 -21.98
CA THR A 73 -4.24 -25.34 -20.67
C THR A 73 -3.49 -26.09 -19.58
N PHE A 74 -3.28 -25.43 -18.45
CA PHE A 74 -2.48 -25.94 -17.33
C PHE A 74 -3.35 -26.15 -16.10
N CYS A 75 -3.00 -27.16 -15.30
CA CYS A 75 -3.69 -27.46 -14.06
C CYS A 75 -3.23 -26.51 -12.95
N HIS A 76 -4.17 -25.84 -12.25
CA HIS A 76 -3.86 -24.94 -11.14
C HIS A 76 -3.32 -25.69 -9.90
N HIS A 77 -3.58 -27.00 -9.78
CA HIS A 77 -3.14 -27.80 -8.64
C HIS A 77 -1.67 -28.23 -8.76
N CYS A 78 -1.28 -28.83 -9.89
CA CYS A 78 0.09 -29.34 -10.09
C CYS A 78 0.94 -28.49 -11.03
N SER A 79 0.37 -27.43 -11.62
CA SER A 79 1.01 -26.56 -12.61
C SER A 79 1.38 -27.22 -13.95
N ASP A 80 1.14 -28.53 -14.11
CA ASP A 80 1.46 -29.24 -15.34
C ASP A 80 0.42 -29.03 -16.44
N PHE A 81 0.88 -29.23 -17.68
CA PHE A 81 0.03 -29.26 -18.87
C PHE A 81 -1.05 -30.35 -18.78
N ILE A 82 -2.28 -30.03 -19.22
CA ILE A 82 -3.38 -31.01 -19.32
C ILE A 82 -3.28 -31.70 -20.68
N TRP A 83 -2.71 -32.91 -20.68
CA TRP A 83 -2.61 -33.75 -21.87
C TRP A 83 -3.98 -34.23 -22.37
N GLY A 84 -4.22 -34.07 -23.67
CA GLY A 84 -5.46 -34.47 -24.34
C GLY A 84 -6.46 -33.33 -24.51
N ILE A 85 -7.66 -33.67 -25.00
CA ILE A 85 -8.73 -32.68 -25.28
C ILE A 85 -9.68 -32.47 -24.11
N VAL A 86 -9.46 -33.08 -22.94
CA VAL A 86 -10.42 -33.05 -21.82
C VAL A 86 -9.77 -32.46 -20.57
N GLY A 87 -10.44 -31.49 -19.96
CA GLY A 87 -10.10 -30.95 -18.64
C GLY A 87 -11.34 -30.71 -17.79
N PHE A 88 -11.13 -30.31 -16.54
CA PHE A 88 -12.20 -29.94 -15.61
C PHE A 88 -12.01 -28.50 -15.17
N VAL A 89 -13.07 -27.69 -15.29
CA VAL A 89 -13.06 -26.28 -14.89
C VAL A 89 -14.07 -26.04 -13.79
N CYS A 90 -13.69 -25.30 -12.75
CA CYS A 90 -14.64 -24.77 -11.79
C CYS A 90 -15.48 -23.68 -12.44
N GLU A 91 -16.80 -23.82 -12.42
CA GLU A 91 -17.73 -22.89 -13.09
C GLU A 91 -17.83 -21.51 -12.42
N VAL A 92 -17.24 -21.35 -11.23
CA VAL A 92 -17.23 -20.10 -10.46
C VAL A 92 -15.92 -19.34 -10.66
N CYS A 93 -14.80 -19.92 -10.21
CA CYS A 93 -13.51 -19.23 -10.20
C CYS A 93 -12.58 -19.61 -11.36
N ASN A 94 -13.04 -20.41 -12.33
CA ASN A 94 -12.24 -20.93 -13.47
C ASN A 94 -11.01 -21.77 -13.07
N PHE A 95 -11.01 -22.41 -11.90
CA PHE A 95 -9.95 -23.34 -11.52
C PHE A 95 -9.89 -24.51 -12.51
N MET A 96 -8.77 -24.66 -13.21
CA MET A 96 -8.52 -25.77 -14.12
C MET A 96 -7.82 -26.93 -13.41
N SER A 97 -8.31 -28.14 -13.58
CA SER A 97 -7.75 -29.35 -12.99
C SER A 97 -7.70 -30.53 -13.96
N HIS A 98 -6.70 -31.39 -13.82
CA HIS A 98 -6.77 -32.75 -14.37
C HIS A 98 -7.82 -33.56 -13.60
N GLU A 99 -8.39 -34.57 -14.24
CA GLU A 99 -9.26 -35.55 -13.59
C GLU A 99 -8.59 -36.18 -12.35
N LYS A 100 -7.35 -36.64 -12.50
CA LYS A 100 -6.55 -37.23 -11.41
C LYS A 100 -6.27 -36.26 -10.25
N CYS A 101 -6.28 -34.96 -10.51
CA CYS A 101 -5.95 -33.92 -9.54
C CYS A 101 -7.17 -33.47 -8.74
N LEU A 102 -8.40 -33.69 -9.23
CA LEU A 102 -9.64 -33.23 -8.58
C LEU A 102 -9.72 -33.59 -7.09
N LYS A 103 -9.37 -34.83 -6.74
CA LYS A 103 -9.44 -35.33 -5.35
C LYS A 103 -8.37 -34.76 -4.41
N HIS A 104 -7.38 -34.05 -4.94
CA HIS A 104 -6.26 -33.47 -4.19
C HIS A 104 -6.34 -31.93 -4.11
N VAL A 105 -7.37 -31.32 -4.70
CA VAL A 105 -7.56 -29.87 -4.69
C VAL A 105 -7.85 -29.41 -3.26
N ARG A 106 -6.90 -28.70 -2.65
CA ARG A 106 -7.02 -28.09 -1.31
C ARG A 106 -7.33 -26.60 -1.35
N THR A 107 -7.01 -25.93 -2.45
CA THR A 107 -7.29 -24.50 -2.67
C THR A 107 -8.79 -24.23 -2.60
N MET A 108 -9.21 -23.27 -1.79
CA MET A 108 -10.61 -22.91 -1.65
C MET A 108 -11.13 -22.15 -2.88
N CYS A 109 -12.37 -22.40 -3.27
CA CYS A 109 -13.03 -21.62 -4.31
C CYS A 109 -13.31 -20.18 -3.83
N SER A 110 -13.23 -19.20 -4.73
CA SER A 110 -13.43 -17.78 -4.43
C SER A 110 -14.81 -17.46 -3.82
N CYS A 111 -15.86 -18.26 -4.11
CA CYS A 111 -17.18 -18.09 -3.49
C CYS A 111 -17.22 -18.51 -2.00
N MET A 112 -16.33 -19.41 -1.59
CA MET A 112 -16.26 -19.91 -0.21
C MET A 112 -15.14 -19.27 0.60
N ALA A 113 -14.12 -18.71 -0.06
CA ALA A 113 -12.98 -18.08 0.60
C ALA A 113 -13.34 -17.02 1.65
N PRO A 114 -14.39 -16.17 1.47
CA PRO A 114 -14.84 -15.24 2.52
C PRO A 114 -15.25 -15.93 3.84
N THR A 115 -15.64 -17.20 3.81
CA THR A 115 -16.04 -17.93 5.03
C THR A 115 -14.88 -18.31 5.94
N GLN A 116 -13.63 -18.22 5.45
CA GLN A 116 -12.42 -18.47 6.25
C GLN A 116 -11.90 -17.21 6.95
N VAL A 117 -12.42 -16.03 6.59
CA VAL A 117 -12.00 -14.76 7.19
C VAL A 117 -12.63 -14.60 8.56
N GLN A 118 -11.78 -14.62 9.58
CA GLN A 118 -12.18 -14.35 10.96
C GLN A 118 -12.20 -12.87 11.30
N VAL A 119 -11.29 -12.06 10.75
CA VAL A 119 -11.25 -10.61 10.97
C VAL A 119 -11.00 -9.94 9.61
N PRO A 120 -11.96 -9.17 9.07
CA PRO A 120 -11.82 -8.58 7.75
C PRO A 120 -10.80 -7.45 7.78
N VAL A 121 -9.85 -7.50 6.86
CA VAL A 121 -8.93 -6.41 6.59
C VAL A 121 -9.09 -6.02 5.13
N ALA A 122 -9.52 -4.77 4.91
CA ALA A 122 -9.73 -4.25 3.58
C ALA A 122 -8.41 -4.14 2.78
N HIS A 123 -8.51 -4.37 1.47
CA HIS A 123 -7.40 -4.17 0.55
C HIS A 123 -7.28 -2.70 0.16
N CYS A 124 -6.05 -2.27 -0.10
CA CYS A 124 -5.69 -0.93 -0.55
C CYS A 124 -5.40 -0.98 -2.06
N PHE A 125 -6.45 -1.02 -2.87
CA PHE A 125 -6.30 -1.18 -4.32
C PHE A 125 -5.83 0.12 -4.98
N GLY A 126 -4.81 0.00 -5.84
CA GLY A 126 -4.43 0.99 -6.82
C GLY A 126 -4.21 0.35 -8.20
N PRO A 127 -3.85 1.13 -9.23
CA PRO A 127 -3.55 0.61 -10.55
C PRO A 127 -2.45 -0.45 -10.52
N ALA A 128 -2.69 -1.59 -11.17
CA ALA A 128 -1.65 -2.59 -11.39
C ALA A 128 -0.74 -2.15 -12.55
N GLY A 129 0.57 -2.36 -12.41
CA GLY A 129 1.52 -2.16 -13.50
C GLY A 129 1.38 -3.23 -14.59
N GLN A 130 2.10 -3.08 -15.70
CA GLN A 130 1.95 -3.90 -16.92
C GLN A 130 2.50 -5.34 -16.83
N LYS A 131 2.72 -5.89 -15.63
CA LYS A 131 3.26 -7.26 -15.48
C LYS A 131 2.15 -8.28 -15.74
N LYS A 132 2.47 -9.34 -16.50
CA LYS A 132 1.59 -10.50 -16.68
C LYS A 132 1.33 -11.15 -15.32
N ARG A 133 0.07 -11.12 -14.89
CA ARG A 133 -0.40 -11.62 -13.59
C ARG A 133 -1.76 -12.29 -13.79
N PHE A 134 -2.19 -13.04 -12.81
CA PHE A 134 -3.52 -13.66 -12.77
C PHE A 134 -4.40 -12.99 -11.73
N CYS A 135 -5.68 -12.86 -12.05
CA CYS A 135 -6.69 -12.39 -11.11
C CYS A 135 -6.89 -13.44 -10.01
N CYS A 136 -6.76 -13.05 -8.74
CA CYS A 136 -6.91 -13.97 -7.61
C CYS A 136 -8.37 -14.39 -7.34
N VAL A 137 -9.34 -13.74 -8.00
CA VAL A 137 -10.77 -14.08 -7.89
C VAL A 137 -11.20 -15.03 -9.01
N CYS A 138 -11.00 -14.65 -10.27
CA CYS A 138 -11.49 -15.40 -11.43
C CYS A 138 -10.42 -16.27 -12.11
N ARG A 139 -9.15 -16.20 -11.66
CA ARG A 139 -7.98 -16.97 -12.14
C ARG A 139 -7.57 -16.74 -13.60
N LYS A 140 -8.25 -15.85 -14.32
CA LYS A 140 -7.88 -15.45 -15.69
C LYS A 140 -6.71 -14.46 -15.67
N HIS A 141 -6.02 -14.35 -16.81
CA HIS A 141 -4.99 -13.34 -17.01
C HIS A 141 -5.52 -11.93 -16.82
N LEU A 142 -4.70 -11.09 -16.23
CA LEU A 142 -4.87 -9.65 -16.18
C LEU A 142 -4.27 -9.08 -17.47
N GLU A 143 -5.13 -8.53 -18.32
CA GLU A 143 -4.75 -7.89 -19.59
C GLU A 143 -5.25 -6.44 -19.57
N GLY A 144 -4.42 -5.50 -20.04
CA GLY A 144 -4.78 -4.08 -20.16
C GLY A 144 -4.63 -3.24 -18.89
N SER A 145 -5.16 -2.02 -18.93
CA SER A 145 -5.03 -0.98 -17.89
C SER A 145 -6.05 -1.08 -16.74
N SER A 146 -6.98 -2.04 -16.79
CA SER A 146 -8.06 -2.21 -15.79
C SER A 146 -7.74 -3.23 -14.69
N ALA A 147 -6.47 -3.56 -14.50
CA ALA A 147 -6.03 -4.42 -13.42
C ALA A 147 -5.75 -3.58 -12.16
N LEU A 148 -6.17 -4.10 -11.00
CA LEU A 148 -5.93 -3.51 -9.69
C LEU A 148 -4.97 -4.38 -8.88
N ARG A 149 -4.13 -3.72 -8.08
CA ARG A 149 -3.18 -4.36 -7.16
C ARG A 149 -3.31 -3.74 -5.78
N CYS A 150 -3.41 -4.57 -4.75
CA CYS A 150 -3.30 -4.10 -3.36
C CYS A 150 -1.86 -3.65 -3.06
N GLU A 151 -1.68 -2.42 -2.58
CA GLU A 151 -0.36 -1.86 -2.24
C GLU A 151 0.30 -2.52 -1.02
N VAL A 152 -0.47 -3.25 -0.20
CA VAL A 152 0.02 -3.85 1.05
C VAL A 152 0.37 -5.32 0.89
N CYS A 153 -0.50 -6.12 0.26
CA CYS A 153 -0.34 -7.59 0.18
C CYS A 153 -0.26 -8.14 -1.25
N GLU A 154 -0.12 -7.26 -2.25
CA GLU A 154 -0.02 -7.63 -3.67
C GLU A 154 -1.12 -8.57 -4.19
N LEU A 155 -2.33 -8.49 -3.63
CA LEU A 155 -3.47 -9.12 -4.26
C LEU A 155 -3.73 -8.46 -5.62
N HIS A 156 -3.71 -9.24 -6.70
CA HIS A 156 -3.98 -8.76 -8.06
C HIS A 156 -5.36 -9.24 -8.52
N VAL A 157 -6.18 -8.32 -9.04
CA VAL A 157 -7.56 -8.58 -9.48
C VAL A 157 -7.91 -7.71 -10.69
N HIS A 158 -8.90 -8.12 -11.49
CA HIS A 158 -9.56 -7.20 -12.43
C HIS A 158 -10.37 -6.16 -11.63
N SER A 159 -10.57 -4.95 -12.17
CA SER A 159 -11.49 -3.97 -11.57
C SER A 159 -12.86 -4.57 -11.25
N ASP A 160 -13.43 -5.34 -12.19
CA ASP A 160 -14.72 -6.02 -12.03
C ASP A 160 -14.70 -7.20 -11.03
N CYS A 161 -13.52 -7.63 -10.62
CA CYS A 161 -13.32 -8.69 -9.62
C CYS A 161 -12.99 -8.13 -8.24
N ALA A 162 -12.52 -6.88 -8.13
CA ALA A 162 -12.12 -6.28 -6.85
C ALA A 162 -13.22 -6.29 -5.77
N PRO A 163 -14.51 -6.03 -6.09
CA PRO A 163 -15.58 -6.13 -5.09
C PRO A 163 -15.85 -7.55 -4.56
N PHE A 164 -15.33 -8.57 -5.24
CA PHE A 164 -15.46 -9.99 -4.89
C PHE A 164 -14.18 -10.54 -4.26
N SER A 165 -13.17 -9.70 -4.07
CA SER A 165 -11.99 -10.08 -3.32
C SER A 165 -12.34 -10.34 -1.86
N VAL A 166 -11.71 -11.35 -1.30
CA VAL A 166 -11.82 -11.66 0.12
C VAL A 166 -11.17 -10.54 0.91
N SER A 167 -11.82 -10.01 1.95
CA SER A 167 -11.26 -8.97 2.83
C SER A 167 -10.21 -9.55 3.79
N ASP A 168 -9.13 -10.10 3.26
CA ASP A 168 -8.04 -10.76 3.97
C ASP A 168 -6.69 -10.07 3.68
N CYS A 169 -6.67 -8.74 3.65
CA CYS A 169 -5.41 -8.02 3.58
C CYS A 169 -4.56 -8.29 4.84
N ARG A 170 -3.28 -7.91 4.79
CA ARG A 170 -2.33 -8.14 5.86
C ARG A 170 -2.71 -7.36 7.12
N VAL A 171 -2.75 -8.03 8.28
CA VAL A 171 -2.95 -7.36 9.57
C VAL A 171 -1.67 -6.64 9.98
N CYS A 172 -1.60 -5.33 9.76
CA CYS A 172 -0.38 -4.53 10.02
C CYS A 172 -0.37 -3.81 11.38
N HIS A 173 -1.45 -3.91 12.16
CA HIS A 173 -1.62 -3.26 13.46
C HIS A 173 -2.72 -3.92 14.28
N GLN A 174 -2.77 -3.63 15.58
CA GLN A 174 -3.88 -3.91 16.48
C GLN A 174 -4.88 -2.74 16.50
N ASP A 175 -6.17 -3.06 16.44
CA ASP A 175 -7.27 -2.09 16.58
C ASP A 175 -7.83 -2.17 18.01
N GLY A 176 -7.11 -1.59 18.98
CA GLY A 176 -7.59 -1.30 20.34
C GLY A 176 -7.84 -2.44 21.35
N GLY A 177 -7.97 -3.71 20.93
CA GLY A 177 -8.51 -4.75 21.83
C GLY A 177 -7.87 -6.14 21.83
N GLN A 178 -7.17 -6.57 20.79
CA GLN A 178 -6.71 -7.97 20.67
C GLN A 178 -5.21 -8.10 20.88
N ASP A 179 -4.83 -8.67 22.02
CA ASP A 179 -3.51 -9.29 22.18
C ASP A 179 -3.52 -10.63 21.46
N VAL A 180 -2.66 -10.74 20.46
CA VAL A 180 -2.46 -11.96 19.69
C VAL A 180 -1.13 -12.54 20.14
N ASP A 181 -1.19 -13.63 20.90
CA ASP A 181 -0.01 -14.28 21.48
C ASP A 181 0.88 -14.96 20.41
N THR A 182 0.29 -15.39 19.30
CA THR A 182 1.00 -16.07 18.21
C THR A 182 0.64 -15.49 16.86
N TYR A 183 1.65 -15.00 16.13
CA TYR A 183 1.46 -14.40 14.81
C TYR A 183 1.63 -15.46 13.71
N GLN A 184 0.57 -15.68 12.92
CA GLN A 184 0.53 -16.75 11.93
C GLN A 184 1.02 -16.31 10.54
N HIS A 185 1.40 -17.27 9.71
CA HIS A 185 1.69 -17.02 8.30
C HIS A 185 0.46 -16.45 7.56
N HIS A 186 0.65 -15.30 6.90
CA HIS A 186 -0.34 -14.73 5.99
C HIS A 186 -0.15 -15.27 4.59
N TRP A 187 -0.85 -16.35 4.23
CA TRP A 187 -0.69 -17.02 2.93
C TRP A 187 -1.47 -16.34 1.80
N ARG A 188 -0.81 -16.11 0.67
CA ARG A 188 -1.40 -15.62 -0.58
C ARG A 188 -1.13 -16.60 -1.72
N GLU A 189 -2.14 -16.82 -2.57
CA GLU A 189 -2.03 -17.73 -3.70
C GLU A 189 -1.41 -17.05 -4.93
N GLY A 190 -0.45 -17.74 -5.55
CA GLY A 190 0.08 -17.48 -6.89
C GLY A 190 0.80 -16.15 -7.07
N ASN A 191 0.96 -15.75 -8.34
CA ASN A 191 1.68 -14.53 -8.76
C ASN A 191 3.10 -14.39 -8.17
N MET A 192 3.75 -15.52 -7.89
CA MET A 192 5.10 -15.56 -7.33
C MET A 192 6.16 -15.20 -8.38
N SER A 193 7.39 -14.94 -7.92
CA SER A 193 8.54 -14.81 -8.81
C SER A 193 8.81 -16.12 -9.56
N SER A 194 9.34 -16.01 -10.78
CA SER A 194 9.75 -17.18 -11.56
C SER A 194 10.83 -17.94 -10.79
N GLY A 195 10.71 -19.27 -10.74
CA GLY A 195 11.66 -20.14 -10.05
C GLY A 195 11.46 -20.25 -8.53
N ALA A 196 10.38 -19.71 -7.96
CA ALA A 196 10.09 -19.89 -6.53
C ALA A 196 9.99 -21.39 -6.18
N ARG A 197 10.66 -21.79 -5.09
CA ARG A 197 10.79 -23.20 -4.67
C ARG A 197 10.01 -23.45 -3.40
N CYS A 198 9.35 -24.60 -3.32
CA CYS A 198 8.62 -25.01 -2.14
C CYS A 198 9.57 -25.32 -0.99
N GLU A 199 9.32 -24.76 0.20
CA GLU A 199 10.12 -25.02 1.40
C GLU A 199 10.14 -26.50 1.79
N VAL A 200 9.02 -27.19 1.60
CA VAL A 200 8.83 -28.59 2.00
C VAL A 200 9.53 -29.56 1.04
N CYS A 201 9.18 -29.53 -0.25
CA CYS A 201 9.66 -30.52 -1.22
C CYS A 201 10.83 -30.04 -2.09
N ARG A 202 11.24 -28.77 -1.96
CA ARG A 202 12.33 -28.12 -2.71
C ARG A 202 12.14 -28.05 -4.23
N ARG A 203 10.99 -28.46 -4.78
CA ARG A 203 10.64 -28.32 -6.20
C ARG A 203 10.01 -26.95 -6.48
N THR A 204 10.05 -26.52 -7.74
CA THR A 204 9.41 -25.28 -8.18
C THR A 204 7.92 -25.30 -7.89
N CYS A 205 7.41 -24.25 -7.25
CA CYS A 205 5.99 -24.07 -6.94
C CYS A 205 5.36 -22.84 -7.63
N SER A 206 6.18 -22.00 -8.30
CA SER A 206 5.69 -20.95 -9.20
C SER A 206 5.23 -21.50 -10.54
N SER A 207 4.29 -20.81 -11.18
CA SER A 207 3.91 -21.04 -12.59
C SER A 207 3.71 -19.71 -13.32
N SER A 208 4.16 -19.65 -14.57
CA SER A 208 3.89 -18.55 -15.52
C SER A 208 2.54 -18.69 -16.22
N ASP A 209 2.00 -19.91 -16.25
CA ASP A 209 0.89 -20.30 -17.11
C ASP A 209 -0.43 -20.43 -16.36
N THR A 210 -0.37 -20.46 -15.02
CA THR A 210 -1.55 -20.54 -14.15
C THR A 210 -1.29 -19.93 -12.77
N LEU A 211 -2.35 -19.50 -12.09
CA LEU A 211 -2.29 -19.07 -10.70
C LEU A 211 -2.10 -20.30 -9.80
N ALA A 212 -0.86 -20.54 -9.37
CA ALA A 212 -0.52 -21.70 -8.55
C ALA A 212 0.55 -21.39 -7.49
N GLY A 213 0.53 -22.18 -6.42
CA GLY A 213 1.43 -22.08 -5.27
C GLY A 213 1.02 -21.03 -4.25
N MET A 214 1.71 -21.00 -3.11
CA MET A 214 1.40 -20.18 -1.95
C MET A 214 2.65 -19.44 -1.48
N ARG A 215 2.50 -18.19 -1.07
CA ARG A 215 3.56 -17.36 -0.50
C ARG A 215 3.08 -16.74 0.81
N CYS A 216 3.91 -16.74 1.84
CA CYS A 216 3.66 -15.94 3.02
C CYS A 216 4.04 -14.48 2.75
N GLU A 217 3.11 -13.56 3.01
CA GLU A 217 3.29 -12.12 2.79
C GLU A 217 4.25 -11.46 3.79
N TRP A 218 4.53 -12.10 4.92
CA TRP A 218 5.45 -11.58 5.93
C TRP A 218 6.88 -12.12 5.76
N CYS A 219 7.07 -13.42 5.92
CA CYS A 219 8.41 -14.02 5.85
C CYS A 219 8.87 -14.37 4.43
N GLY A 220 7.97 -14.31 3.43
CA GLY A 220 8.29 -14.60 2.04
C GLY A 220 8.41 -16.09 1.69
N VAL A 221 8.27 -17.01 2.65
CA VAL A 221 8.35 -18.46 2.39
C VAL A 221 7.32 -18.88 1.34
N THR A 222 7.72 -19.78 0.44
CA THR A 222 6.86 -20.28 -0.63
C THR A 222 6.63 -21.79 -0.52
N ALA A 223 5.44 -22.24 -0.92
CA ALA A 223 5.06 -23.65 -0.89
C ALA A 223 4.06 -24.00 -1.98
N HIS A 224 3.94 -25.28 -2.35
CA HIS A 224 2.77 -25.73 -3.11
C HIS A 224 1.51 -25.60 -2.26
N ALA A 225 0.35 -25.46 -2.90
CA ALA A 225 -0.94 -25.42 -2.21
C ALA A 225 -1.26 -26.70 -1.42
N SER A 226 -0.62 -27.83 -1.75
CA SER A 226 -0.70 -29.08 -0.98
C SER A 226 0.34 -29.19 0.14
N CYS A 227 1.41 -28.40 0.08
CA CYS A 227 2.54 -28.49 1.01
C CYS A 227 2.48 -27.47 2.14
N TYR A 228 1.82 -26.32 1.96
CA TYR A 228 1.86 -25.24 2.97
C TYR A 228 1.29 -25.65 4.34
N ILE A 229 0.36 -26.60 4.39
CA ILE A 229 -0.21 -27.14 5.63
C ILE A 229 0.79 -27.92 6.49
N ILE A 230 1.94 -28.31 5.92
CA ILE A 230 3.02 -29.01 6.63
C ILE A 230 3.94 -28.00 7.33
N ILE A 231 3.95 -26.75 6.87
CA ILE A 231 4.75 -25.68 7.47
C ILE A 231 4.09 -25.28 8.80
N PRO A 232 4.87 -25.11 9.88
CA PRO A 232 4.34 -24.62 11.16
C PRO A 232 3.50 -23.35 10.97
N PRO A 233 2.39 -23.18 11.71
CA PRO A 233 1.51 -22.04 11.52
C PRO A 233 2.15 -20.71 11.95
N GLU A 234 3.14 -20.72 12.86
CA GLU A 234 3.82 -19.53 13.38
C GLU A 234 4.81 -18.93 12.37
N CYS A 235 4.66 -17.62 12.10
CA CYS A 235 5.51 -16.90 11.17
C CYS A 235 6.66 -16.19 11.89
N GLY A 236 7.90 -16.60 11.63
CA GLY A 236 9.10 -15.94 12.17
C GLY A 236 9.53 -14.65 11.46
N MET A 237 8.68 -14.03 10.63
CA MET A 237 8.96 -12.81 9.84
C MET A 237 10.15 -12.88 8.85
N GLY A 238 10.80 -14.04 8.73
CA GLY A 238 11.85 -14.29 7.74
C GLY A 238 13.17 -13.59 8.08
N ARG A 239 13.99 -13.30 7.05
CA ARG A 239 15.30 -12.65 7.24
C ARG A 239 15.19 -11.20 7.71
N LEU A 240 14.12 -10.50 7.32
CA LEU A 240 13.91 -9.09 7.65
C LEU A 240 13.30 -8.87 9.06
N ARG A 241 13.19 -9.92 9.88
CA ARG A 241 12.47 -9.89 11.17
C ARG A 241 12.94 -8.77 12.11
N ASN A 242 14.22 -8.42 12.09
CA ASN A 242 14.80 -7.41 12.99
C ASN A 242 14.39 -5.99 12.56
N MET A 243 14.20 -5.78 11.26
CA MET A 243 13.84 -4.51 10.64
C MET A 243 12.33 -4.30 10.54
N ILE A 244 11.52 -5.37 10.60
CA ILE A 244 10.07 -5.30 10.52
C ILE A 244 9.50 -4.83 11.85
N LEU A 245 8.81 -3.69 11.84
CA LEU A 245 7.93 -3.30 12.93
C LEU A 245 6.75 -4.28 13.03
N HIS A 246 6.85 -5.19 13.99
CA HIS A 246 5.89 -6.29 14.15
C HIS A 246 4.46 -5.75 14.40
N PRO A 247 3.41 -6.28 13.76
CA PRO A 247 2.04 -5.78 13.90
C PRO A 247 1.49 -5.75 15.33
N SER A 248 1.93 -6.66 16.20
CA SER A 248 1.53 -6.65 17.61
C SER A 248 2.03 -5.43 18.38
N CYS A 249 3.07 -4.76 17.89
CA CYS A 249 3.67 -3.57 18.48
C CYS A 249 3.09 -2.28 17.93
N VAL A 250 2.16 -2.34 16.96
CA VAL A 250 1.57 -1.16 16.35
C VAL A 250 0.11 -1.09 16.70
N ARG A 251 -0.33 0.04 17.26
CA ARG A 251 -1.73 0.31 17.57
C ARG A 251 -2.24 1.48 16.73
N ILE A 252 -3.45 1.34 16.22
CA ILE A 252 -4.18 2.44 15.58
C ILE A 252 -5.66 2.17 15.80
N CYS A 253 -6.38 3.17 16.27
CA CYS A 253 -7.83 3.10 16.45
C CYS A 253 -8.47 3.51 15.11
N SER A 254 -8.96 2.53 14.33
CA SER A 254 -9.27 2.74 12.90
C SER A 254 -10.76 2.76 12.53
N ARG A 255 -11.67 2.72 13.52
CA ARG A 255 -13.10 2.45 13.31
C ARG A 255 -13.79 3.28 12.21
N ASN A 256 -13.47 4.57 12.11
CA ASN A 256 -14.05 5.48 11.11
C ASN A 256 -13.12 5.77 9.92
N PHE A 257 -11.89 5.23 9.91
CA PHE A 257 -10.91 5.54 8.88
C PHE A 257 -10.77 4.38 7.89
N SER A 258 -10.76 4.70 6.59
CA SER A 258 -10.41 3.72 5.56
C SER A 258 -9.00 3.16 5.81
N LYS A 259 -8.74 1.92 5.38
CA LYS A 259 -7.38 1.36 5.50
C LYS A 259 -6.36 2.14 4.66
N MET A 260 -6.78 2.80 3.58
CA MET A 260 -5.95 3.74 2.82
C MET A 260 -5.50 4.91 3.71
N HIS A 261 -6.43 5.55 4.43
CA HIS A 261 -6.11 6.61 5.38
C HIS A 261 -5.18 6.14 6.50
N CYS A 262 -5.44 4.94 7.06
CA CYS A 262 -4.61 4.36 8.13
C CYS A 262 -3.16 4.10 7.71
N TYR A 263 -2.96 3.63 6.47
CA TYR A 263 -1.63 3.35 5.92
C TYR A 263 -1.02 4.55 5.17
N ARG A 264 -1.69 5.70 5.20
CA ARG A 264 -1.25 6.94 4.51
C ARG A 264 -1.00 6.67 3.02
N ILE A 265 -1.88 5.91 2.39
CA ILE A 265 -1.86 5.64 0.96
C ILE A 265 -2.81 6.64 0.31
N SER A 266 -2.26 7.47 -0.58
CA SER A 266 -3.04 8.45 -1.33
C SER A 266 -4.13 7.77 -2.14
N GLU A 267 -5.37 8.19 -1.95
CA GLU A 267 -6.48 7.84 -2.84
C GLU A 267 -6.26 8.62 -4.13
N ASN A 268 -5.68 7.98 -5.16
CA ASN A 268 -5.59 8.63 -6.47
C ASN A 268 -7.01 9.05 -6.89
N SER A 269 -7.18 10.31 -7.27
CA SER A 269 -8.42 10.94 -7.76
C SER A 269 -9.01 10.33 -9.04
N HIS A 270 -8.54 9.14 -9.44
CA HIS A 270 -9.22 8.28 -10.41
C HIS A 270 -10.31 7.40 -9.77
N HIS A 271 -10.40 7.35 -8.43
CA HIS A 271 -11.49 6.65 -7.75
C HIS A 271 -12.79 7.46 -7.65
N SER A 272 -12.74 8.79 -7.79
CA SER A 272 -13.95 9.64 -7.77
C SER A 272 -14.78 9.58 -9.06
N GLU A 273 -14.27 8.99 -10.16
CA GLU A 273 -15.06 8.71 -11.37
C GLU A 273 -15.52 7.24 -11.48
N MET A 274 -14.95 6.31 -10.69
CA MET A 274 -15.39 4.89 -10.69
C MET A 274 -16.62 4.61 -9.82
N GLY A 275 -17.39 5.66 -9.51
CA GLY A 275 -18.77 5.56 -9.02
C GLY A 275 -19.83 6.05 -10.00
N ASN A 276 -19.48 6.69 -11.13
CA ASN A 276 -20.46 7.39 -11.97
C ASN A 276 -20.01 7.55 -13.44
N SER A 277 -19.69 6.44 -14.12
CA SER A 277 -19.63 6.45 -15.58
C SER A 277 -20.16 5.13 -16.14
N PRO A 278 -21.22 5.14 -16.97
CA PRO A 278 -21.67 3.94 -17.64
C PRO A 278 -20.60 3.56 -18.66
N VAL A 279 -19.86 2.48 -18.39
CA VAL A 279 -18.90 1.94 -19.35
C VAL A 279 -19.70 1.34 -20.50
N THR A 280 -19.74 2.05 -21.62
CA THR A 280 -19.93 1.45 -22.94
C THR A 280 -18.77 0.49 -23.16
N SER A 281 -19.03 -0.80 -22.94
CA SER A 281 -18.12 -1.84 -23.40
C SER A 281 -17.89 -1.63 -24.90
N LYS A 282 -16.66 -1.30 -25.30
CA LYS A 282 -16.25 -1.31 -26.71
C LYS A 282 -16.63 -2.66 -27.29
N GLU A 283 -17.64 -2.65 -28.14
CA GLU A 283 -17.97 -3.77 -29.02
C GLU A 283 -16.72 -4.09 -29.81
N THR A 284 -16.08 -5.21 -29.47
CA THR A 284 -15.19 -5.86 -30.41
C THR A 284 -16.10 -6.43 -31.49
N GLN A 285 -16.28 -5.70 -32.59
CA GLN A 285 -16.91 -6.21 -33.80
C GLN A 285 -16.09 -7.39 -34.31
N SER A 286 -16.42 -8.59 -33.84
CA SER A 286 -16.14 -9.81 -34.58
C SER A 286 -17.14 -9.88 -35.72
N THR A 287 -16.64 -9.68 -36.93
CA THR A 287 -17.34 -9.94 -38.18
C THR A 287 -17.89 -11.38 -38.20
N GLY A 288 -19.21 -11.49 -38.34
CA GLY A 288 -19.91 -12.63 -38.96
C GLY A 288 -19.97 -13.97 -38.23
N SER A 289 -21.07 -14.20 -37.49
CA SER A 289 -21.82 -15.46 -37.50
C SER A 289 -23.12 -15.27 -36.73
N ALA A 290 -24.24 -15.19 -37.45
CA ALA A 290 -25.58 -15.26 -36.89
C ALA A 290 -25.88 -16.72 -36.52
N ASP A 291 -25.32 -17.18 -35.41
CA ASP A 291 -25.83 -18.33 -34.67
C ASP A 291 -25.45 -18.21 -33.20
N THR A 292 -26.43 -18.39 -32.32
CA THR A 292 -26.31 -19.08 -31.04
C THR A 292 -27.58 -18.81 -30.24
N GLY A 293 -28.31 -19.88 -29.89
CA GLY A 293 -29.49 -19.83 -29.04
C GLY A 293 -29.22 -19.43 -27.60
N LYS A 294 -28.47 -18.35 -27.34
CA LYS A 294 -28.18 -17.75 -26.04
C LYS A 294 -28.78 -16.34 -25.95
N GLN A 295 -29.26 -15.98 -24.77
CA GLN A 295 -29.71 -14.65 -24.35
C GLN A 295 -28.78 -14.16 -23.25
N THR A 296 -28.53 -12.85 -23.21
CA THR A 296 -27.75 -12.22 -22.14
C THR A 296 -28.67 -11.35 -21.29
N LEU A 297 -28.63 -11.54 -19.98
CA LEU A 297 -29.44 -10.83 -19.00
C LEU A 297 -28.57 -9.91 -18.16
N LYS A 298 -29.07 -8.72 -17.83
CA LYS A 298 -28.50 -7.86 -16.80
C LYS A 298 -29.07 -8.28 -15.45
N VAL A 299 -28.20 -8.67 -14.53
CA VAL A 299 -28.62 -9.10 -13.18
C VAL A 299 -28.00 -8.18 -12.14
N PHE A 300 -28.82 -7.72 -11.20
CA PHE A 300 -28.44 -6.93 -10.04
C PHE A 300 -28.55 -7.81 -8.77
N ASP A 301 -27.67 -7.62 -7.78
CA ASP A 301 -27.68 -8.40 -6.53
C ASP A 301 -28.42 -7.71 -5.37
N GLY A 302 -29.05 -6.57 -5.60
CA GLY A 302 -29.82 -5.83 -4.60
C GLY A 302 -30.16 -4.41 -5.04
N ASP A 303 -30.88 -3.68 -4.17
CA ASP A 303 -31.44 -2.36 -4.47
C ASP A 303 -30.38 -1.29 -4.71
N ASP A 304 -29.27 -1.33 -3.96
CA ASP A 304 -28.18 -0.35 -4.14
C ASP A 304 -27.46 -0.56 -5.47
N ALA A 305 -27.24 -1.82 -5.85
CA ALA A 305 -26.68 -2.16 -7.15
C ALA A 305 -27.59 -1.71 -8.30
N ALA A 306 -28.91 -1.87 -8.15
CA ALA A 306 -29.89 -1.36 -9.11
C ALA A 306 -29.87 0.17 -9.21
N LYS A 307 -29.88 0.88 -8.07
CA LYS A 307 -29.81 2.35 -8.01
C LYS A 307 -28.54 2.93 -8.64
N ARG A 308 -27.40 2.27 -8.42
CA ARG A 308 -26.09 2.66 -8.98
C ARG A 308 -25.85 2.10 -10.40
N ASN A 309 -26.82 1.40 -10.97
CA ASN A 309 -26.72 0.72 -12.27
C ASN A 309 -25.48 -0.22 -12.37
N GLN A 310 -25.16 -0.92 -11.28
CA GLN A 310 -24.07 -1.89 -11.20
C GLN A 310 -24.64 -3.31 -11.38
N PHE A 311 -24.43 -3.90 -12.56
CA PHE A 311 -24.97 -5.24 -12.90
C PHE A 311 -23.88 -6.20 -13.39
N ARG A 312 -24.22 -7.49 -13.41
CA ARG A 312 -23.49 -8.54 -14.10
C ARG A 312 -24.26 -9.00 -15.33
N LEU A 313 -23.55 -9.27 -16.42
CA LEU A 313 -24.12 -9.92 -17.60
C LEU A 313 -24.08 -11.44 -17.41
N VAL A 314 -25.24 -12.07 -17.51
CA VAL A 314 -25.41 -13.52 -17.39
C VAL A 314 -25.90 -14.07 -18.73
N SER A 315 -25.08 -14.89 -19.40
CA SER A 315 -25.43 -15.49 -20.69
C SER A 315 -25.96 -16.92 -20.51
N ILE A 316 -27.21 -17.14 -20.91
CA ILE A 316 -27.94 -18.42 -20.80
C ILE A 316 -28.52 -18.82 -22.16
N PRO A 317 -28.66 -20.11 -22.47
CA PRO A 317 -29.50 -20.54 -23.59
C PRO A 317 -30.96 -20.01 -23.53
N ARG A 318 -31.58 -19.70 -24.68
CA ARG A 318 -32.93 -19.06 -24.78
C ARG A 318 -34.11 -19.91 -24.30
N ILE A 319 -33.92 -21.24 -24.16
CA ILE A 319 -34.97 -22.20 -23.80
C ILE A 319 -34.58 -22.85 -22.47
N ILE A 320 -34.67 -22.11 -21.37
CA ILE A 320 -34.19 -22.54 -20.06
C ILE A 320 -35.23 -22.28 -18.97
N LYS A 321 -35.27 -23.17 -17.96
CA LYS A 321 -36.08 -23.00 -16.75
C LYS A 321 -35.49 -21.91 -15.85
N ASN A 322 -36.35 -21.13 -15.17
CA ASN A 322 -35.94 -20.06 -14.24
C ASN A 322 -34.83 -20.48 -13.25
N GLU A 323 -34.81 -21.74 -12.81
CA GLU A 323 -33.80 -22.30 -11.90
C GLU A 323 -32.35 -22.20 -12.43
N GLU A 324 -32.11 -22.47 -13.72
CA GLU A 324 -30.74 -22.39 -14.26
C GLU A 324 -30.28 -20.93 -14.40
N VAL A 325 -31.23 -20.00 -14.55
CA VAL A 325 -30.95 -18.55 -14.59
C VAL A 325 -30.57 -18.03 -13.20
N VAL A 326 -31.30 -18.45 -12.17
CA VAL A 326 -30.96 -18.17 -10.76
C VAL A 326 -29.58 -18.73 -10.44
N GLU A 327 -29.32 -19.97 -10.82
CA GLU A 327 -28.01 -20.60 -10.60
C GLU A 327 -26.87 -19.86 -11.32
N ALA A 328 -27.05 -19.49 -12.59
CA ALA A 328 -26.06 -18.72 -13.33
C ALA A 328 -25.83 -17.33 -12.70
N SER A 329 -26.88 -16.72 -12.14
CA SER A 329 -26.82 -15.45 -11.42
C SER A 329 -26.03 -15.56 -10.11
N LEU A 330 -26.32 -16.56 -9.27
CA LEU A 330 -25.59 -16.81 -8.03
C LEU A 330 -24.08 -16.98 -8.29
N ARG A 331 -23.73 -17.72 -9.36
CA ARG A 331 -22.33 -17.90 -9.79
C ARG A 331 -21.68 -16.60 -10.24
N ALA A 332 -22.37 -15.76 -11.00
CA ALA A 332 -21.85 -14.46 -11.46
C ALA A 332 -21.52 -13.50 -10.30
N PHE A 333 -22.20 -13.67 -9.16
CA PHE A 333 -21.99 -12.93 -7.92
C PHE A 333 -21.17 -13.69 -6.86
N TYR A 334 -20.63 -14.87 -7.17
CA TYR A 334 -19.86 -15.71 -6.24
C TYR A 334 -20.62 -16.07 -4.95
N ILE A 335 -21.95 -16.22 -5.03
CA ILE A 335 -22.80 -16.64 -3.92
C ILE A 335 -22.81 -18.18 -3.86
N PRO A 336 -22.38 -18.80 -2.73
CA PRO A 336 -22.27 -20.26 -2.62
C PRO A 336 -23.57 -20.96 -2.18
N ASP A 337 -24.67 -20.22 -2.01
CA ASP A 337 -25.93 -20.74 -1.47
C ASP A 337 -26.72 -21.60 -2.48
N GLU A 338 -27.69 -22.35 -1.95
CA GLU A 338 -28.57 -23.22 -2.72
C GLU A 338 -29.60 -22.42 -3.54
N LEU A 339 -29.81 -22.82 -4.80
CA LEU A 339 -30.71 -22.15 -5.74
C LEU A 339 -32.17 -22.06 -5.26
N GLN A 340 -32.59 -22.94 -4.36
CA GLN A 340 -33.96 -23.00 -3.85
C GLN A 340 -34.32 -21.77 -3.02
N ASP A 341 -33.30 -21.13 -2.41
CA ASP A 341 -33.44 -19.98 -1.53
C ASP A 341 -33.50 -18.64 -2.27
N TYR A 342 -33.45 -18.65 -3.61
CA TYR A 342 -33.37 -17.42 -4.41
C TYR A 342 -34.38 -17.40 -5.55
N GLU A 343 -34.71 -16.19 -5.97
CA GLU A 343 -35.57 -15.91 -7.12
C GLU A 343 -35.08 -14.68 -7.89
N LEU A 344 -35.56 -14.55 -9.12
CA LEU A 344 -35.31 -13.38 -9.97
C LEU A 344 -36.61 -12.59 -10.13
N GLN A 345 -36.54 -11.30 -9.86
CA GLN A 345 -37.65 -10.37 -10.06
C GLN A 345 -37.36 -9.47 -11.26
N SER A 346 -38.33 -9.27 -12.15
CA SER A 346 -38.19 -8.36 -13.29
C SER A 346 -38.02 -6.93 -12.79
N TYR A 347 -36.96 -6.24 -13.23
CA TYR A 347 -36.71 -4.85 -12.87
C TYR A 347 -37.04 -3.93 -14.04
N SER A 348 -38.05 -3.07 -13.88
CA SER A 348 -38.35 -1.97 -14.80
C SER A 348 -37.97 -0.63 -14.14
N GLN A 349 -37.22 0.22 -14.85
CA GLN A 349 -36.76 1.53 -14.36
C GLN A 349 -37.90 2.56 -14.11
N GLN A 350 -39.17 2.17 -14.25
CA GLN A 350 -40.32 3.08 -14.16
C GLN A 350 -40.88 3.28 -12.74
N GLY A 351 -40.36 2.59 -11.71
CA GLY A 351 -40.95 2.59 -10.36
C GLY A 351 -40.36 3.55 -9.31
N LEU A 352 -39.39 4.41 -9.66
CA LEU A 352 -38.70 5.28 -8.68
C LEU A 352 -39.01 6.79 -8.81
N PHE A 353 -39.98 7.18 -9.66
CA PHE A 353 -40.45 8.57 -9.75
C PHE A 353 -41.76 8.84 -8.99
N THR A 354 -42.32 7.85 -8.28
CA THR A 354 -43.63 7.98 -7.64
C THR A 354 -43.62 8.38 -6.17
N ASP A 355 -42.47 8.44 -5.49
CA ASP A 355 -42.42 8.85 -4.08
C ASP A 355 -42.04 10.34 -3.87
N ASP A 356 -41.79 11.11 -4.94
CA ASP A 356 -41.42 12.54 -4.87
C ASP A 356 -42.39 13.51 -5.58
N ILE A 357 -43.63 13.10 -5.92
CA ILE A 357 -44.62 14.01 -6.52
C ILE A 357 -45.94 13.99 -5.74
N ILE A 358 -45.92 14.62 -4.56
CA ILE A 358 -47.13 15.28 -4.03
C ILE A 358 -47.16 16.68 -4.67
N ASN A 359 -47.87 16.79 -5.79
CA ASN A 359 -48.54 17.99 -6.34
C ASN A 359 -48.47 18.02 -7.87
N ARG A 360 -49.53 17.54 -8.53
CA ARG A 360 -50.22 18.28 -9.59
C ARG A 360 -51.46 17.53 -10.06
N ASN A 361 -52.60 18.23 -9.99
CA ASN A 361 -53.87 17.81 -10.56
C ASN A 361 -53.75 17.64 -12.09
N GLY A 362 -54.10 16.46 -12.59
CA GLY A 362 -54.21 16.15 -14.02
C GLY A 362 -54.93 14.81 -14.21
N THR A 363 -55.96 14.81 -15.05
CA THR A 363 -56.92 13.73 -15.31
C THR A 363 -56.31 12.43 -15.89
N PRO A 364 -56.92 11.25 -15.67
CA PRO A 364 -56.38 9.98 -16.12
C PRO A 364 -56.79 9.64 -17.56
N ASP A 365 -55.82 9.47 -18.46
CA ASP A 365 -56.05 8.88 -19.78
C ASP A 365 -55.73 7.37 -19.74
N ASN A 366 -56.78 6.56 -19.91
CA ASN A 366 -56.71 5.10 -20.03
C ASN A 366 -56.28 4.70 -21.44
N LYS A 367 -55.11 4.06 -21.60
CA LYS A 367 -54.84 3.14 -22.72
C LYS A 367 -54.14 1.87 -22.22
N PRO A 368 -54.61 0.67 -22.59
CA PRO A 368 -54.00 -0.58 -22.16
C PRO A 368 -52.73 -0.86 -22.97
N ILE A 369 -51.60 -1.01 -22.28
CA ILE A 369 -50.33 -1.47 -22.87
C ILE A 369 -50.33 -3.00 -22.85
N PHE A 370 -50.22 -3.60 -24.03
CA PHE A 370 -50.05 -5.02 -24.25
C PHE A 370 -48.80 -5.56 -23.51
N LYS A 371 -48.99 -6.66 -22.77
CA LYS A 371 -47.95 -7.54 -22.23
C LYS A 371 -47.23 -8.25 -23.38
N ASP A 372 -45.89 -8.18 -23.38
CA ASP A 372 -44.95 -9.29 -23.68
C ASP A 372 -43.58 -8.78 -24.16
N THR A 373 -42.90 -8.00 -23.33
CA THR A 373 -41.46 -7.76 -23.46
C THR A 373 -40.78 -8.36 -22.23
N VAL A 374 -40.07 -9.48 -22.42
CA VAL A 374 -39.22 -10.07 -21.37
C VAL A 374 -38.23 -9.00 -20.93
N SER A 375 -38.29 -8.54 -19.68
CA SER A 375 -37.34 -7.54 -19.19
C SER A 375 -35.92 -8.09 -19.30
N ASP A 376 -35.02 -7.33 -19.93
CA ASP A 376 -33.60 -7.68 -20.02
C ASP A 376 -32.82 -7.43 -18.71
N SER A 377 -33.52 -6.94 -17.68
CA SER A 377 -32.98 -6.56 -16.37
C SER A 377 -33.71 -7.28 -15.24
N TRP A 378 -32.93 -7.93 -14.39
CA TRP A 378 -33.42 -8.79 -13.31
C TRP A 378 -32.73 -8.47 -11.99
N LEU A 379 -33.48 -8.59 -10.90
CA LEU A 379 -33.00 -8.41 -9.55
C LEU A 379 -32.97 -9.77 -8.84
N LEU A 380 -31.80 -10.21 -8.42
CA LEU A 380 -31.63 -11.43 -7.64
C LEU A 380 -32.04 -11.15 -6.19
N ARG A 381 -32.99 -11.93 -5.68
CA ARG A 381 -33.50 -11.81 -4.31
C ARG A 381 -33.41 -13.15 -3.60
N SER A 382 -33.10 -13.10 -2.31
CA SER A 382 -33.30 -14.25 -1.43
C SER A 382 -34.77 -14.35 -1.05
N LYS A 383 -35.33 -15.56 -1.07
CA LYS A 383 -36.67 -15.85 -0.57
C LYS A 383 -36.73 -15.66 0.96
N PRO A 384 -37.90 -15.32 1.51
CA PRO A 384 -38.10 -15.30 2.96
C PRO A 384 -37.78 -16.68 3.55
N ARG A 385 -36.99 -16.71 4.64
CA ARG A 385 -36.70 -17.93 5.40
C ARG A 385 -37.42 -17.85 6.75
N GLU A 386 -38.04 -18.95 7.20
CA GLU A 386 -38.69 -19.02 8.52
C GLU A 386 -37.67 -18.98 9.68
N VAL A 387 -36.43 -19.39 9.40
CA VAL A 387 -35.31 -19.43 10.36
C VAL A 387 -34.09 -18.76 9.74
N GLU A 388 -33.47 -17.85 10.50
CA GLU A 388 -32.20 -17.22 10.14
C GLU A 388 -31.07 -17.75 11.01
N VAL A 389 -29.96 -18.12 10.37
CA VAL A 389 -28.73 -18.55 11.03
C VAL A 389 -27.69 -17.45 10.86
N MET A 390 -27.34 -16.80 11.97
CA MET A 390 -26.28 -15.78 11.99
C MET A 390 -24.96 -16.44 12.40
N LYS A 391 -23.91 -16.22 11.59
CA LYS A 391 -22.54 -16.53 12.00
C LYS A 391 -22.02 -15.37 12.83
N ILE A 392 -22.05 -15.57 14.14
CA ILE A 392 -21.54 -14.62 15.11
C ILE A 392 -20.15 -15.10 15.54
N TYR A 393 -19.15 -14.24 15.40
CA TYR A 393 -17.78 -14.53 15.78
C TYR A 393 -17.50 -13.95 17.17
N PRO A 394 -16.62 -14.58 17.99
CA PRO A 394 -16.46 -14.22 19.40
C PRO A 394 -16.23 -12.73 19.70
N GLY A 395 -16.91 -12.27 20.77
CA GLY A 395 -16.83 -11.03 21.58
C GLY A 395 -18.23 -10.48 22.06
N SER A 396 -18.48 -9.20 22.43
CA SER A 396 -19.74 -8.62 23.04
C SER A 396 -20.74 -7.69 22.23
N LEU A 397 -22.04 -7.77 22.56
CA LEU A 397 -23.24 -7.33 21.79
C LEU A 397 -23.85 -6.13 22.50
N ASN A 398 -24.12 -5.03 21.79
CA ASN A 398 -24.94 -3.95 22.36
C ASN A 398 -26.40 -4.15 21.98
N GLY A 399 -27.22 -4.33 23.01
CA GLY A 399 -28.68 -4.40 22.87
C GLY A 399 -29.24 -3.02 22.57
N GLN A 400 -29.80 -2.87 21.37
CA GLN A 400 -31.00 -2.06 21.08
C GLN A 400 -31.37 -2.12 19.59
N GLU A 401 -30.47 -2.57 18.70
CA GLU A 401 -30.83 -2.86 17.31
C GLU A 401 -31.34 -4.30 17.15
N ILE A 402 -32.49 -4.45 16.49
CA ILE A 402 -32.97 -5.76 16.05
C ILE A 402 -32.04 -6.19 14.90
N LEU A 403 -31.00 -6.99 15.23
CA LEU A 403 -30.02 -7.50 14.26
C LEU A 403 -30.67 -8.16 13.02
N LEU A 404 -31.85 -8.74 13.22
CA LEU A 404 -32.66 -9.32 12.14
C LEU A 404 -33.10 -8.25 11.12
N ASP A 405 -33.56 -7.09 11.57
CA ASP A 405 -34.00 -6.01 10.67
C ASP A 405 -32.81 -5.45 9.88
N LYS A 406 -31.66 -5.29 10.54
CA LYS A 406 -30.42 -4.85 9.89
C LYS A 406 -29.91 -5.87 8.88
N LEU A 407 -30.01 -7.16 9.19
CA LEU A 407 -29.70 -8.23 8.25
C LEU A 407 -30.65 -8.26 7.05
N GLN A 408 -31.95 -8.07 7.29
CA GLN A 408 -32.96 -7.99 6.24
C GLN A 408 -32.72 -6.77 5.36
N GLU A 409 -32.33 -5.63 5.93
CA GLU A 409 -31.95 -4.42 5.20
C GLU A 409 -30.70 -4.65 4.35
N ILE A 410 -29.61 -5.20 4.92
CA ILE A 410 -28.39 -5.54 4.17
C ILE A 410 -28.71 -6.48 3.01
N ARG A 411 -29.55 -7.50 3.24
CA ARG A 411 -29.99 -8.47 2.23
C ARG A 411 -30.79 -7.83 1.09
N LYS A 412 -31.65 -6.84 1.39
CA LYS A 412 -32.36 -6.07 0.36
C LYS A 412 -31.39 -5.21 -0.46
N THR A 413 -30.45 -4.57 0.23
CA THR A 413 -29.47 -3.66 -0.35
C THR A 413 -28.47 -4.38 -1.26
N SER A 414 -27.90 -5.51 -0.81
CA SER A 414 -26.97 -6.36 -1.58
C SER A 414 -26.81 -7.75 -0.95
N LEU A 415 -27.16 -8.78 -1.72
CA LEU A 415 -26.92 -10.18 -1.35
C LEU A 415 -25.42 -10.49 -1.19
N ARG A 416 -24.56 -9.81 -1.96
CA ARG A 416 -23.11 -9.92 -1.81
C ARG A 416 -22.65 -9.36 -0.47
N GLN A 417 -23.09 -8.14 -0.11
CA GLN A 417 -22.73 -7.54 1.18
C GLN A 417 -23.16 -8.46 2.32
N MET A 418 -24.38 -9.01 2.26
CA MET A 418 -24.89 -9.96 3.25
C MET A 418 -23.95 -11.17 3.46
N ASN A 419 -23.42 -11.76 2.38
CA ASN A 419 -22.46 -12.88 2.48
C ASN A 419 -21.08 -12.48 3.04
N GLN A 420 -20.69 -11.22 2.88
CA GLN A 420 -19.42 -10.68 3.37
C GLN A 420 -19.54 -10.08 4.78
N THR A 421 -20.74 -9.71 5.22
CA THR A 421 -21.00 -9.15 6.56
C THR A 421 -20.64 -10.16 7.64
N ARG A 422 -19.92 -9.69 8.65
CA ARG A 422 -19.55 -10.47 9.83
C ARG A 422 -19.99 -9.67 11.05
N PHE A 423 -20.69 -10.34 11.95
CA PHE A 423 -21.06 -9.76 13.23
C PHE A 423 -20.00 -10.18 14.21
N TYR A 424 -19.20 -9.18 14.61
CA TYR A 424 -18.37 -9.28 15.78
C TYR A 424 -19.15 -8.79 16.95
N ILE A 425 -18.73 -9.31 18.06
CA ILE A 425 -19.21 -8.88 19.33
C ILE A 425 -17.85 -8.36 19.94
N GLU A 426 -17.78 -7.22 20.66
CA GLU A 426 -16.58 -6.69 21.37
C GLU A 426 -16.90 -6.23 22.81
N GLU A 427 -16.12 -6.66 23.83
CA GLU A 427 -16.29 -6.24 25.24
C GLU A 427 -16.22 -4.71 25.37
N SER A 428 -17.27 -4.09 25.93
CA SER A 428 -17.27 -2.66 26.26
C SER A 428 -16.35 -2.41 27.45
N ARG A 429 -15.05 -2.39 27.17
CA ARG A 429 -14.10 -1.76 28.07
C ARG A 429 -14.32 -0.26 27.85
N ASN A 430 -14.61 0.49 28.91
CA ASN A 430 -14.56 1.96 28.93
C ASN A 430 -13.11 2.45 28.69
N ARG A 431 -12.51 2.03 27.58
CA ARG A 431 -11.23 2.49 27.08
C ARG A 431 -11.53 3.68 26.20
N VAL A 432 -10.98 4.82 26.59
CA VAL A 432 -11.06 6.03 25.79
C VAL A 432 -10.38 5.72 24.45
N ALA A 433 -11.17 5.66 23.38
CA ALA A 433 -10.64 5.41 22.04
C ALA A 433 -9.76 6.60 21.66
N GLN A 434 -8.46 6.39 21.49
CA GLN A 434 -7.54 7.48 21.22
C GLN A 434 -7.06 7.43 19.77
N VAL A 435 -7.52 8.38 18.96
CA VAL A 435 -7.05 8.58 17.59
C VAL A 435 -5.97 9.65 17.61
N ASN A 436 -4.78 9.32 17.10
CA ASN A 436 -3.70 10.30 16.93
C ASN A 436 -3.75 10.85 15.49
N LEU A 437 -4.00 12.15 15.37
CA LEU A 437 -3.96 12.88 14.09
C LEU A 437 -2.80 13.86 14.09
N LEU A 438 -1.96 13.79 13.07
CA LEU A 438 -0.94 14.81 12.81
C LEU A 438 -1.50 15.78 11.78
N LEU A 439 -1.59 17.04 12.18
CA LEU A 439 -1.95 18.18 11.35
C LEU A 439 -0.69 19.00 11.07
N GLY A 440 -0.48 19.42 9.83
CA GLY A 440 0.61 20.33 9.53
C GLY A 440 0.31 21.22 8.34
N GLY A 441 1.26 22.09 8.02
CA GLY A 441 1.06 23.19 7.07
C GLY A 441 0.74 24.51 7.75
N PHE A 442 0.84 24.57 9.08
CA PHE A 442 0.71 25.80 9.85
C PHE A 442 1.96 26.69 9.70
N PRO A 443 1.85 28.00 9.98
CA PRO A 443 3.01 28.86 10.12
C PRO A 443 3.99 28.32 11.18
N THR A 444 5.28 28.52 10.94
CA THR A 444 6.36 28.14 11.85
C THR A 444 6.61 29.23 12.90
N GLN A 445 7.25 28.88 14.01
CA GLN A 445 7.62 29.82 15.08
C GLN A 445 6.45 30.47 15.82
N LEU A 446 5.26 29.87 15.77
CA LEU A 446 4.12 30.29 16.59
C LEU A 446 4.24 29.73 18.01
N ASP A 447 3.68 30.45 18.97
CA ASP A 447 3.52 29.97 20.33
C ASP A 447 2.33 29.00 20.47
N ARG A 448 2.16 28.46 21.69
CA ARG A 448 1.11 27.49 21.97
C ARG A 448 -0.30 28.09 21.88
N GLU A 449 -0.49 29.34 22.27
CA GLU A 449 -1.78 30.01 22.28
C GLU A 449 -2.23 30.31 20.85
N GLU A 450 -1.30 30.77 20.02
CA GLU A 450 -1.51 31.01 18.58
C GLU A 450 -1.88 29.72 17.84
N TYR A 451 -1.17 28.60 18.09
CA TYR A 451 -1.58 27.31 17.53
C TYR A 451 -2.97 26.89 18.00
N THR A 452 -3.29 27.10 19.28
CA THR A 452 -4.60 26.76 19.83
C THR A 452 -5.71 27.61 19.19
N HIS A 453 -5.44 28.90 18.95
CA HIS A 453 -6.34 29.80 18.25
C HIS A 453 -6.62 29.30 16.83
N LEU A 454 -5.59 28.98 16.04
CA LEU A 454 -5.75 28.47 14.67
C LEU A 454 -6.55 27.17 14.63
N LEU A 455 -6.33 26.25 15.58
CA LEU A 455 -7.09 25.00 15.68
C LEU A 455 -8.56 25.25 16.03
N SER A 456 -8.84 26.20 16.93
CA SER A 456 -10.19 26.57 17.30
C SER A 456 -10.92 27.29 16.16
N GLU A 457 -10.29 28.28 15.55
CA GLU A 457 -10.85 29.13 14.50
C GLU A 457 -11.14 28.34 13.21
N HIS A 458 -10.15 27.59 12.71
CA HIS A 458 -10.27 26.93 11.42
C HIS A 458 -10.82 25.51 11.49
N LEU A 459 -10.59 24.79 12.59
CA LEU A 459 -10.96 23.37 12.72
C LEU A 459 -12.04 23.10 13.77
N ALA A 460 -12.50 24.13 14.49
CA ALA A 460 -13.49 24.04 15.57
C ALA A 460 -13.11 22.99 16.64
N VAL A 461 -11.81 22.86 16.95
CA VAL A 461 -11.32 21.91 17.95
C VAL A 461 -11.67 22.39 19.36
N LYS A 462 -12.38 21.57 20.13
CA LYS A 462 -12.70 21.85 21.54
C LYS A 462 -11.56 21.37 22.46
N SER A 463 -10.94 22.30 23.19
CA SER A 463 -9.75 22.05 24.03
C SER A 463 -9.95 20.96 25.11
N GLU A 464 -11.17 20.77 25.61
CA GLU A 464 -11.46 19.81 26.69
C GLU A 464 -11.42 18.34 26.24
N SER A 465 -11.43 18.07 24.93
CA SER A 465 -11.53 16.71 24.37
C SER A 465 -10.26 16.22 23.66
N VAL A 466 -9.20 17.05 23.62
CA VAL A 466 -8.02 16.80 22.78
C VAL A 466 -6.73 17.19 23.51
N SER A 467 -5.76 16.29 23.58
CA SER A 467 -4.37 16.63 23.96
C SER A 467 -3.53 16.92 22.71
N ALA A 468 -2.63 17.90 22.78
CA ALA A 468 -1.83 18.34 21.64
C ALA A 468 -0.32 18.33 21.93
N VAL A 469 0.48 17.84 20.99
CA VAL A 469 1.95 17.99 20.97
C VAL A 469 2.33 18.92 19.83
N LEU A 470 3.07 20.00 20.14
CA LEU A 470 3.44 21.05 19.19
C LEU A 470 4.83 20.84 18.60
N PHE A 471 4.92 21.08 17.30
CA PHE A 471 6.14 21.14 16.50
C PHE A 471 6.12 22.41 15.67
N SER A 472 7.28 22.89 15.23
CA SER A 472 7.32 24.05 14.34
C SER A 472 6.57 23.71 13.03
N GLY A 473 5.42 24.35 12.82
CA GLY A 473 4.55 24.17 11.66
C GLY A 473 3.60 22.96 11.69
N ALA A 474 3.51 22.24 12.82
CA ALA A 474 2.66 21.04 12.93
C ALA A 474 2.18 20.75 14.36
N VAL A 475 1.05 20.07 14.48
CA VAL A 475 0.41 19.69 15.74
C VAL A 475 -0.03 18.23 15.68
N VAL A 476 0.23 17.47 16.74
CA VAL A 476 -0.34 16.14 16.91
C VAL A 476 -1.45 16.19 17.93
N LEU A 477 -2.68 15.89 17.50
CA LEU A 477 -3.89 15.83 18.30
C LEU A 477 -4.18 14.38 18.71
N GLN A 478 -4.47 14.15 19.99
CA GLN A 478 -5.02 12.89 20.47
C GLN A 478 -6.49 13.08 20.83
N ILE A 479 -7.36 12.39 20.10
CA ILE A 479 -8.80 12.65 20.09
C ILE A 479 -9.53 11.42 20.61
N SER A 480 -10.41 11.63 21.60
CA SER A 480 -11.14 10.56 22.30
C SER A 480 -12.40 10.05 21.55
N CYS A 481 -12.83 10.77 20.51
CA CYS A 481 -14.04 10.51 19.74
C CYS A 481 -13.74 10.27 18.26
N PHE A 482 -14.17 9.13 17.73
CA PHE A 482 -13.94 8.75 16.33
C PHE A 482 -14.57 9.73 15.33
N SER A 483 -15.82 10.13 15.55
CA SER A 483 -16.52 11.06 14.66
C SER A 483 -15.87 12.43 14.64
N GLU A 484 -15.37 12.90 15.78
CA GLU A 484 -14.66 14.17 15.86
C GLU A 484 -13.29 14.09 15.16
N ALA A 485 -12.57 12.98 15.32
CA ALA A 485 -11.32 12.75 14.60
C ALA A 485 -11.53 12.72 13.09
N GLU A 486 -12.55 12.01 12.60
CA GLU A 486 -12.89 11.96 11.18
C GLU A 486 -13.28 13.35 10.65
N ARG A 487 -14.09 14.11 11.41
CA ARG A 487 -14.47 15.49 11.06
C ARG A 487 -13.24 16.39 10.93
N ILE A 488 -12.36 16.40 11.92
CA ILE A 488 -11.11 17.20 11.90
C ILE A 488 -10.21 16.76 10.75
N TYR A 489 -10.09 15.46 10.51
CA TYR A 489 -9.29 14.92 9.41
C TYR A 489 -9.74 15.43 8.05
N MET A 490 -11.06 15.36 7.77
CA MET A 490 -11.63 15.83 6.51
C MET A 490 -11.54 17.35 6.39
N LEU A 491 -11.94 18.08 7.44
CA LEU A 491 -11.93 19.55 7.45
C LEU A 491 -10.52 20.11 7.25
N ALA A 492 -9.50 19.52 7.88
CA ALA A 492 -8.12 19.96 7.72
C ALA A 492 -7.64 19.82 6.27
N LYS A 493 -8.00 18.74 5.56
CA LYS A 493 -7.61 18.56 4.15
C LYS A 493 -8.20 19.65 3.23
N ASP A 494 -9.37 20.19 3.58
CA ASP A 494 -10.05 21.22 2.80
C ASP A 494 -9.72 22.65 3.26
N THR A 495 -8.87 22.79 4.28
CA THR A 495 -8.51 24.08 4.88
C THR A 495 -7.16 24.57 4.38
N SER A 496 -7.04 25.88 4.14
CA SER A 496 -5.76 26.55 3.85
C SER A 496 -5.53 27.73 4.78
N ILE A 497 -4.32 27.84 5.31
CA ILE A 497 -3.89 28.93 6.21
C ILE A 497 -2.69 29.63 5.56
N SER A 498 -2.74 30.95 5.44
CA SER A 498 -1.66 31.76 4.82
C SER A 498 -1.24 31.25 3.43
N GLY A 499 -2.20 30.80 2.61
CA GLY A 499 -1.96 30.27 1.28
C GLY A 499 -1.35 28.85 1.23
N LYS A 500 -1.18 28.19 2.37
CA LYS A 500 -0.73 26.79 2.46
C LYS A 500 -1.89 25.89 2.86
N GLN A 501 -2.15 24.86 2.05
CA GLN A 501 -3.13 23.83 2.39
C GLN A 501 -2.63 23.00 3.57
N LEU A 502 -3.50 22.79 4.56
CA LEU A 502 -3.19 21.91 5.67
C LEU A 502 -3.20 20.46 5.21
N TYR A 503 -2.38 19.63 5.84
CA TYR A 503 -2.41 18.19 5.67
C TYR A 503 -2.79 17.52 6.98
N SER A 504 -3.49 16.38 6.87
CA SER A 504 -3.92 15.58 8.01
C SER A 504 -3.58 14.11 7.79
N LEU A 505 -2.94 13.50 8.78
CA LEU A 505 -2.47 12.11 8.74
C LEU A 505 -2.89 11.37 10.00
N VAL A 506 -3.43 10.17 9.83
CA VAL A 506 -3.58 9.24 10.95
C VAL A 506 -2.21 8.61 11.22
N ILE A 507 -1.72 8.77 12.44
CA ILE A 507 -0.42 8.24 12.87
C ILE A 507 -0.62 7.13 13.92
N PRO A 508 0.09 6.00 13.78
CA PRO A 508 -0.04 4.90 14.72
C PRO A 508 0.76 5.19 15.99
N GLU A 509 0.47 4.44 17.03
CA GLU A 509 1.27 4.37 18.26
C GLU A 509 2.10 3.09 18.26
N ILE A 510 3.39 3.21 18.57
CA ILE A 510 4.27 2.05 18.75
C ILE A 510 4.30 1.67 20.23
N MET A 511 3.84 0.46 20.54
CA MET A 511 3.85 -0.13 21.87
C MET A 511 5.26 -0.60 22.23
N GLN A 512 6.06 0.27 22.86
CA GLN A 512 7.44 -0.02 23.25
C GLN A 512 7.58 -1.32 24.07
N SER A 513 6.63 -1.58 24.99
CA SER A 513 6.63 -2.78 25.83
C SER A 513 6.49 -4.11 25.08
N LYS A 514 6.05 -4.07 23.82
CA LYS A 514 5.89 -5.25 22.96
C LYS A 514 7.02 -5.42 21.94
N LEU A 515 7.90 -4.43 21.79
CA LEU A 515 9.08 -4.56 20.92
C LEU A 515 9.95 -5.71 21.44
N ALA A 516 10.42 -6.55 20.51
CA ALA A 516 11.30 -7.65 20.87
C ALA A 516 12.61 -7.09 21.44
N LYS A 517 13.16 -7.74 22.47
CA LYS A 517 14.46 -7.34 23.04
C LYS A 517 15.53 -7.37 21.96
N GLY A 518 16.26 -6.26 21.79
CA GLY A 518 17.29 -6.13 20.76
C GLY A 518 16.76 -5.96 19.33
N SER A 519 15.45 -5.73 19.12
CA SER A 519 14.94 -5.37 17.79
C SER A 519 15.45 -4.01 17.37
N CYS A 520 15.71 -3.83 16.08
CA CYS A 520 16.08 -2.55 15.50
C CYS A 520 15.21 -2.29 14.25
N PRO A 521 13.95 -1.86 14.43
CA PRO A 521 13.04 -1.64 13.32
C PRO A 521 13.59 -0.58 12.34
N LEU A 522 13.24 -0.69 11.06
CA LEU A 522 13.67 0.27 10.04
C LEU A 522 12.57 1.30 9.75
N LEU A 523 12.86 2.57 9.99
CA LEU A 523 12.03 3.69 9.53
C LEU A 523 12.45 4.08 8.10
N VAL A 524 11.52 4.00 7.15
CA VAL A 524 11.80 4.25 5.74
C VAL A 524 11.14 5.53 5.27
N PHE A 525 11.93 6.45 4.71
CA PHE A 525 11.44 7.64 4.01
C PHE A 525 11.67 7.49 2.51
N VAL A 526 10.62 7.75 1.73
CA VAL A 526 10.70 7.68 0.26
C VAL A 526 10.21 8.98 -0.35
N ASN A 527 11.03 9.57 -1.21
CA ASN A 527 10.60 10.66 -2.09
C ASN A 527 10.12 10.06 -3.43
N PRO A 528 8.81 9.96 -3.69
CA PRO A 528 8.28 9.26 -4.86
C PRO A 528 8.61 9.95 -6.18
N LYS A 529 8.91 11.26 -6.15
CA LYS A 529 9.29 12.05 -7.32
C LYS A 529 10.75 11.84 -7.74
N SER A 530 11.59 11.26 -6.87
CA SER A 530 13.01 11.06 -7.14
C SER A 530 13.27 9.92 -8.14
N GLY A 531 14.40 10.02 -8.86
CA GLY A 531 14.92 8.96 -9.73
C GLY A 531 14.11 8.69 -11.00
N GLY A 532 13.38 9.69 -11.53
CA GLY A 532 12.52 9.49 -12.70
C GLY A 532 11.35 8.55 -12.39
N LEU A 533 10.64 8.79 -11.29
CA LEU A 533 9.53 7.99 -10.74
C LEU A 533 9.91 6.62 -10.14
N LYS A 534 11.19 6.23 -10.15
CA LYS A 534 11.69 5.03 -9.43
C LYS A 534 11.37 5.07 -7.93
N GLY A 535 11.31 6.26 -7.32
CA GLY A 535 10.91 6.42 -5.92
C GLY A 535 9.51 5.86 -5.65
N ARG A 536 8.57 6.03 -6.58
CA ARG A 536 7.21 5.48 -6.45
C ARG A 536 7.18 3.95 -6.48
N GLU A 537 8.02 3.33 -7.31
CA GLU A 537 8.15 1.86 -7.36
C GLU A 537 8.77 1.29 -6.07
N ILE A 538 9.78 1.98 -5.52
CA ILE A 538 10.40 1.62 -4.23
C ILE A 538 9.39 1.75 -3.10
N LEU A 539 8.62 2.82 -3.05
CA LEU A 539 7.57 3.03 -2.05
C LEU A 539 6.60 1.84 -1.99
N TYR A 540 6.09 1.41 -3.15
CA TYR A 540 5.20 0.24 -3.24
C TYR A 540 5.91 -1.05 -2.83
N SER A 541 7.16 -1.23 -3.23
CA SER A 541 7.93 -2.43 -2.90
C SER A 541 8.19 -2.53 -1.39
N PHE A 542 8.53 -1.44 -0.72
CA PHE A 542 8.77 -1.42 0.71
C PHE A 542 7.49 -1.54 1.54
N ARG A 543 6.36 -0.93 1.13
CA ARG A 543 5.06 -1.17 1.80
C ARG A 543 4.64 -2.64 1.79
N LYS A 544 5.09 -3.40 0.79
CA LYS A 544 4.89 -4.85 0.70
C LYS A 544 5.92 -5.64 1.52
N LEU A 545 7.20 -5.28 1.47
CA LEU A 545 8.25 -6.06 2.15
C LEU A 545 8.30 -5.81 3.66
N LEU A 546 7.88 -4.62 4.08
CA LEU A 546 7.89 -4.15 5.46
C LEU A 546 6.45 -3.94 5.97
N ASN A 547 6.31 -3.54 7.23
CA ASN A 547 5.04 -3.03 7.72
C ASN A 547 4.75 -1.65 7.08
N PRO A 548 3.61 -1.40 6.42
CA PRO A 548 3.28 -0.07 5.88
C PRO A 548 3.39 1.07 6.91
N HIS A 549 3.26 0.76 8.21
CA HIS A 549 3.40 1.74 9.28
C HIS A 549 4.82 2.25 9.53
N GLN A 550 5.84 1.62 8.94
CA GLN A 550 7.23 2.11 8.99
C GLN A 550 7.71 2.71 7.67
N VAL A 551 6.84 2.86 6.66
CA VAL A 551 7.18 3.39 5.34
C VAL A 551 6.42 4.69 5.10
N PHE A 552 7.15 5.81 5.03
CA PHE A 552 6.62 7.16 4.93
C PHE A 552 6.98 7.80 3.58
N GLU A 553 5.96 8.35 2.94
CA GLU A 553 6.09 9.14 1.72
C GLU A 553 6.39 10.61 2.09
N LEU A 554 7.52 11.15 1.64
CA LEU A 554 7.96 12.49 2.03
C LEU A 554 7.12 13.62 1.44
N THR A 555 6.42 13.39 0.31
CA THR A 555 5.49 14.35 -0.27
C THR A 555 4.21 14.51 0.54
N SER A 556 3.96 13.64 1.52
CA SER A 556 2.79 13.65 2.40
C SER A 556 3.18 14.05 3.81
N GLY A 557 3.44 15.35 4.04
CA GLY A 557 3.75 15.89 5.36
C GLY A 557 5.22 15.81 5.79
N GLY A 558 6.13 15.40 4.90
CA GLY A 558 7.57 15.38 5.16
C GLY A 558 8.05 14.28 6.11
N PRO A 559 9.24 14.45 6.72
CA PRO A 559 9.83 13.46 7.63
C PRO A 559 9.17 13.38 9.01
N LEU A 560 8.56 14.48 9.47
CA LEU A 560 8.05 14.62 10.84
C LEU A 560 7.06 13.51 11.26
N PRO A 561 6.09 13.08 10.44
CA PRO A 561 5.17 12.01 10.83
C PRO A 561 5.87 10.69 11.16
N GLY A 562 6.92 10.33 10.40
CA GLY A 562 7.69 9.11 10.64
C GLY A 562 8.52 9.21 11.92
N LEU A 563 9.25 10.31 12.08
CA LEU A 563 10.08 10.54 13.26
C LEU A 563 9.25 10.65 14.54
N HIS A 564 8.09 11.30 14.48
CA HIS A 564 7.14 11.35 15.58
C HIS A 564 6.62 9.94 15.93
N THR A 565 6.25 9.14 14.93
CA THR A 565 5.76 7.77 15.14
C THR A 565 6.80 6.90 15.87
N PHE A 566 8.09 7.13 15.60
CA PHE A 566 9.22 6.39 16.17
C PHE A 566 9.82 7.06 17.42
N ARG A 567 9.26 8.17 17.92
CA ARG A 567 9.88 8.97 18.98
C ARG A 567 10.17 8.21 20.29
N ASP A 568 9.35 7.22 20.59
CA ASP A 568 9.41 6.42 21.82
C ASP A 568 10.15 5.07 21.60
N VAL A 569 10.65 4.83 20.38
CA VAL A 569 11.42 3.63 20.03
C VAL A 569 12.87 3.83 20.47
N PRO A 570 13.42 2.96 21.33
CA PRO A 570 14.75 3.18 21.93
C PRO A 570 15.89 2.98 20.93
N HIS A 571 15.73 2.08 19.97
CA HIS A 571 16.74 1.78 18.94
C HIS A 571 16.04 1.49 17.61
N PHE A 572 16.39 2.25 16.57
CA PHE A 572 15.91 2.04 15.21
C PHE A 572 16.92 2.61 14.20
N ARG A 573 16.82 2.19 12.94
CA ARG A 573 17.61 2.74 11.82
C ARG A 573 16.70 3.50 10.86
N ILE A 574 17.27 4.39 10.08
CA ILE A 574 16.57 5.13 9.04
C ILE A 574 17.09 4.71 7.66
N LEU A 575 16.18 4.53 6.70
CA LEU A 575 16.50 4.42 5.28
C LEU A 575 15.85 5.58 4.52
N VAL A 576 16.66 6.38 3.83
CA VAL A 576 16.17 7.49 3.00
C VAL A 576 16.35 7.17 1.52
N CYS A 577 15.25 7.18 0.77
CA CYS A 577 15.25 6.95 -0.67
C CYS A 577 15.05 8.29 -1.39
N GLY A 578 16.13 8.86 -1.90
CA GLY A 578 16.14 10.21 -2.47
C GLY A 578 17.53 10.64 -2.96
N GLY A 579 17.69 11.92 -3.29
CA GLY A 579 19.01 12.55 -3.50
C GLY A 579 19.51 13.26 -2.25
N ASP A 580 20.68 13.92 -2.33
CA ASP A 580 21.33 14.60 -1.19
C ASP A 580 20.40 15.59 -0.47
N GLY A 581 19.63 16.40 -1.22
CA GLY A 581 18.67 17.33 -0.61
C GLY A 581 17.53 16.64 0.15
N THR A 582 17.14 15.42 -0.24
CA THR A 582 16.15 14.63 0.50
C THR A 582 16.73 14.10 1.81
N VAL A 583 17.98 13.64 1.78
CA VAL A 583 18.70 13.18 2.99
C VAL A 583 18.91 14.35 3.95
N GLY A 584 19.35 15.51 3.44
CA GLY A 584 19.51 16.73 4.23
C GLY A 584 18.20 17.22 4.87
N TRP A 585 17.07 17.09 4.17
CA TRP A 585 15.76 17.43 4.74
C TRP A 585 15.40 16.53 5.93
N VAL A 586 15.60 15.20 5.80
CA VAL A 586 15.36 14.25 6.91
C VAL A 586 16.26 14.56 8.10
N LEU A 587 17.55 14.78 7.87
CA LEU A 587 18.53 15.15 8.90
C LEU A 587 18.17 16.47 9.60
N GLY A 588 17.74 17.48 8.84
CA GLY A 588 17.34 18.77 9.41
C GLY A 588 16.12 18.67 10.31
N VAL A 589 15.10 17.89 9.90
CA VAL A 589 13.93 17.66 10.76
C VAL A 589 14.32 16.84 11.99
N LEU A 590 15.13 15.79 11.84
CA LEU A 590 15.63 14.98 12.96
C LEU A 590 16.36 15.85 14.00
N GLU A 591 17.24 16.76 13.56
CA GLU A 591 17.94 17.69 14.45
C GLU A 591 16.95 18.55 15.24
N SER A 592 15.94 19.12 14.56
CA SER A 592 14.96 20.01 15.19
C SER A 592 14.13 19.35 16.31
N ILE A 593 14.00 18.02 16.29
CA ILE A 593 13.22 17.25 17.26
C ILE A 593 14.07 16.26 18.07
N ARG A 594 15.40 16.33 17.96
CA ARG A 594 16.34 15.41 18.60
C ARG A 594 16.10 15.27 20.10
N HIS A 595 15.78 16.37 20.78
CA HIS A 595 15.48 16.41 22.22
C HIS A 595 14.10 15.82 22.59
N LYS A 596 13.24 15.52 21.61
CA LYS A 596 11.91 14.93 21.79
C LYS A 596 11.84 13.44 21.44
N ILE A 597 12.96 12.83 21.04
CA ILE A 597 13.04 11.44 20.60
C ILE A 597 13.99 10.66 21.53
N THR A 598 13.62 9.42 21.85
CA THR A 598 14.39 8.51 22.72
C THR A 598 15.70 8.05 22.08
N CYS A 599 15.71 7.81 20.77
CA CYS A 599 16.91 7.53 19.97
C CYS A 599 17.33 8.80 19.21
N PRO A 600 18.24 9.64 19.75
CA PRO A 600 18.57 10.94 19.17
C PRO A 600 19.45 10.85 17.92
N GLU A 601 20.21 9.76 17.75
CA GLU A 601 21.19 9.57 16.67
C GLU A 601 21.01 8.20 15.99
N PRO A 602 19.86 7.93 15.35
CA PRO A 602 19.65 6.68 14.62
C PRO A 602 20.56 6.62 13.38
N ALA A 603 21.19 5.47 13.12
CA ALA A 603 22.00 5.27 11.93
C ALA A 603 21.16 5.40 10.64
N ILE A 604 21.71 6.06 9.62
CA ILE A 604 21.02 6.38 8.37
C ILE A 604 21.68 5.68 7.18
N SER A 605 20.85 5.06 6.35
CA SER A 605 21.21 4.44 5.08
C SER A 605 20.51 5.16 3.92
N ILE A 606 21.07 5.06 2.71
CA ILE A 606 20.59 5.84 1.56
C ILE A 606 20.34 4.91 0.36
N ILE A 607 19.18 5.05 -0.28
CA ILE A 607 19.01 4.60 -1.68
C ILE A 607 19.14 5.83 -2.59
N PRO A 608 20.23 5.91 -3.37
CA PRO A 608 20.57 7.11 -4.13
C PRO A 608 19.70 7.28 -5.38
N LEU A 609 18.62 8.03 -5.27
CA LEU A 609 17.67 8.33 -6.35
C LEU A 609 17.90 9.70 -7.01
N GLY A 610 18.86 10.49 -6.53
CA GLY A 610 19.23 11.78 -7.11
C GLY A 610 20.15 11.66 -8.33
N THR A 611 20.62 12.82 -8.83
CA THR A 611 21.59 12.91 -9.93
C THR A 611 23.04 12.93 -9.42
N GLY A 612 23.32 13.71 -8.36
CA GLY A 612 24.65 13.89 -7.74
C GLY A 612 25.02 12.70 -6.84
N ASN A 613 24.24 12.50 -5.78
CA ASN A 613 24.35 11.42 -4.79
C ASN A 613 25.73 11.34 -4.13
N ASP A 614 26.36 12.49 -3.85
CA ASP A 614 27.71 12.58 -3.30
C ASP A 614 27.79 11.89 -1.93
N LEU A 615 26.81 12.15 -1.06
CA LEU A 615 26.78 11.55 0.28
C LEU A 615 26.66 10.02 0.22
N ALA A 616 25.76 9.52 -0.64
CA ALA A 616 25.58 8.09 -0.82
C ALA A 616 26.82 7.41 -1.42
N GLN A 617 27.55 8.10 -2.30
CA GLN A 617 28.78 7.57 -2.90
C GLN A 617 29.89 7.44 -1.86
N VAL A 618 30.07 8.46 -1.03
CA VAL A 618 31.05 8.48 0.07
C VAL A 618 30.74 7.42 1.12
N LEU A 619 29.46 7.26 1.47
CA LEU A 619 28.97 6.21 2.35
C LEU A 619 28.83 4.82 1.69
N ARG A 620 29.33 4.67 0.45
CA ARG A 620 29.40 3.41 -0.30
C ARG A 620 28.04 2.75 -0.65
N TRP A 621 26.95 3.51 -0.59
CA TRP A 621 25.64 3.13 -1.15
C TRP A 621 25.57 3.25 -2.67
N GLY A 622 26.59 3.88 -3.28
CA GLY A 622 26.80 3.94 -4.72
C GLY A 622 26.32 5.26 -5.36
N ALA A 623 26.69 5.46 -6.62
CA ALA A 623 26.42 6.70 -7.36
C ALA A 623 24.96 6.85 -7.83
N GLY A 624 24.15 5.80 -7.71
CA GLY A 624 22.70 5.87 -7.86
C GLY A 624 22.03 4.56 -8.24
N TYR A 625 20.74 4.51 -7.96
CA TYR A 625 19.94 3.29 -8.00
C TYR A 625 19.65 2.80 -9.43
N SER A 626 20.04 1.55 -9.68
CA SER A 626 19.95 0.91 -10.99
C SER A 626 18.79 -0.08 -11.12
N GLY A 627 17.85 -0.10 -10.16
CA GLY A 627 16.72 -1.03 -10.17
C GLY A 627 17.06 -2.40 -9.57
N GLU A 628 17.93 -2.43 -8.57
CA GLU A 628 18.24 -3.62 -7.78
C GLU A 628 16.97 -4.18 -7.11
N ASP A 629 16.98 -5.45 -6.72
CA ASP A 629 15.84 -6.03 -6.02
C ASP A 629 15.69 -5.38 -4.62
N PRO A 630 14.55 -4.73 -4.30
CA PRO A 630 14.38 -4.03 -3.02
C PRO A 630 14.56 -4.93 -1.80
N TYR A 631 14.30 -6.24 -1.92
CA TYR A 631 14.56 -7.19 -0.84
C TYR A 631 16.05 -7.31 -0.53
N ASN A 632 16.90 -7.41 -1.56
CA ASN A 632 18.35 -7.46 -1.38
C ASN A 632 18.90 -6.15 -0.82
N THR A 633 18.34 -5.00 -1.24
CA THR A 633 18.72 -3.72 -0.66
C THR A 633 18.44 -3.66 0.84
N LEU A 634 17.29 -4.19 1.31
CA LEU A 634 17.00 -4.27 2.75
C LEU A 634 17.96 -5.20 3.49
N LEU A 635 18.39 -6.30 2.88
CA LEU A 635 19.43 -7.16 3.45
C LEU A 635 20.77 -6.42 3.57
N SER A 636 21.17 -5.67 2.54
CA SER A 636 22.37 -4.83 2.61
C SER A 636 22.27 -3.77 3.71
N VAL A 637 21.07 -3.20 3.95
CA VAL A 637 20.83 -2.28 5.07
C VAL A 637 20.98 -2.97 6.42
N ASP A 638 20.40 -4.17 6.59
CA ASP A 638 20.53 -4.95 7.83
C ASP A 638 21.99 -5.27 8.16
N GLU A 639 22.76 -5.67 7.14
CA GLU A 639 24.16 -6.11 7.24
C GLU A 639 25.18 -4.95 7.22
N ALA A 640 24.74 -3.70 6.98
CA ALA A 640 25.64 -2.55 6.84
C ALA A 640 26.25 -2.11 8.18
N GLU A 641 27.56 -1.83 8.14
CA GLU A 641 28.32 -1.21 9.23
C GLU A 641 27.94 0.25 9.44
N GLU A 642 27.96 0.68 10.70
CA GLU A 642 27.72 2.06 11.09
C GLU A 642 29.02 2.85 11.07
N VAL A 643 28.98 4.05 10.49
CA VAL A 643 30.10 4.99 10.43
C VAL A 643 29.66 6.33 11.00
N GLN A 644 30.60 7.07 11.58
CA GLN A 644 30.35 8.44 12.01
C GLN A 644 30.51 9.41 10.84
N MET A 645 29.80 10.52 10.92
CA MET A 645 29.88 11.59 9.95
C MET A 645 29.66 12.93 10.65
N ASP A 646 30.56 13.86 10.44
CA ASP A 646 30.47 15.21 10.93
C ASP A 646 29.35 15.98 10.21
N ARG A 647 28.70 16.85 10.96
CA ARG A 647 27.70 17.79 10.46
C ARG A 647 28.07 19.17 10.93
N TRP A 648 27.99 20.13 10.03
CA TRP A 648 28.54 21.45 10.25
C TRP A 648 27.50 22.53 10.00
N THR A 649 27.73 23.71 10.56
CA THR A 649 26.75 24.79 10.57
C THR A 649 27.39 26.08 10.05
N ILE A 650 26.68 26.75 9.15
CA ILE A 650 27.03 28.07 8.65
C ILE A 650 26.17 29.10 9.38
N LEU A 651 26.81 30.13 9.91
CA LEU A 651 26.16 31.30 10.49
C LEU A 651 26.31 32.45 9.49
N LEU A 652 25.19 32.94 8.98
CA LEU A 652 25.15 34.07 8.05
C LEU A 652 24.68 35.32 8.82
N ASP A 653 25.60 36.25 9.06
CA ASP A 653 25.32 37.55 9.67
C ASP A 653 25.12 38.59 8.55
N ALA A 654 23.87 39.00 8.33
CA ALA A 654 23.53 40.05 7.37
C ALA A 654 23.54 41.41 8.09
N GLN A 655 24.71 42.04 8.16
CA GLN A 655 24.79 43.44 8.57
C GLN A 655 24.37 44.35 7.40
N GLU A 656 23.08 44.43 7.08
CA GLU A 656 22.61 45.53 6.22
C GLU A 656 22.54 46.82 7.05
N MET A 657 23.61 47.63 6.98
CA MET A 657 23.54 49.06 7.31
C MET A 657 22.82 49.81 6.18
N THR A 658 21.51 49.59 5.99
CA THR A 658 20.72 50.49 5.15
C THR A 658 20.49 51.81 5.91
N GLU A 659 20.60 52.94 5.23
CA GLU A 659 20.41 54.27 5.84
C GLU A 659 19.02 54.46 6.46
N ASP A 660 18.04 53.65 6.03
CA ASP A 660 16.67 53.59 6.58
C ASP A 660 16.56 52.79 7.90
N GLY A 661 17.58 52.01 8.27
CA GLY A 661 17.64 51.23 9.52
C GLY A 661 17.80 52.07 10.79
N LYS A 662 18.07 53.38 10.67
CA LYS A 662 18.11 54.32 11.81
C LYS A 662 16.76 54.48 12.51
N VAL A 663 15.66 54.03 11.90
CA VAL A 663 14.32 54.26 12.47
C VAL A 663 13.86 53.11 13.38
N ASN A 664 14.38 51.88 13.25
CA ASN A 664 13.83 50.73 14.00
C ASN A 664 14.81 49.85 14.79
N GLY A 665 16.14 50.06 14.77
CA GLY A 665 17.05 49.52 15.80
C GLY A 665 17.12 47.98 15.99
N PHE A 666 16.50 47.17 15.13
CA PHE A 666 16.59 45.71 15.19
C PHE A 666 17.56 45.20 14.13
N LEU A 667 18.67 44.61 14.57
CA LEU A 667 19.52 43.75 13.74
C LEU A 667 18.76 42.45 13.48
N GLU A 668 18.65 42.02 12.22
CA GLU A 668 18.11 40.69 11.92
C GLU A 668 19.01 39.62 12.56
N PRO A 669 18.43 38.59 13.22
CA PRO A 669 19.23 37.53 13.80
C PRO A 669 19.98 36.75 12.71
N PRO A 670 21.19 36.24 12.99
CA PRO A 670 21.98 35.52 12.01
C PRO A 670 21.23 34.27 11.54
N LYS A 671 21.22 34.06 10.23
CA LYS A 671 20.59 32.90 9.61
C LYS A 671 21.50 31.69 9.79
N ILE A 672 20.95 30.64 10.43
CA ILE A 672 21.65 29.38 10.69
C ILE A 672 21.32 28.39 9.57
N VAL A 673 22.36 27.81 8.94
CA VAL A 673 22.22 26.80 7.90
C VAL A 673 23.01 25.55 8.29
N HIS A 674 22.34 24.40 8.38
CA HIS A 674 23.00 23.13 8.63
C HIS A 674 23.39 22.45 7.32
N MET A 675 24.64 21.99 7.24
CA MET A 675 25.25 21.40 6.05
C MET A 675 25.77 19.99 6.36
N ASN A 676 25.78 19.14 5.32
CA ASN A 676 26.26 17.76 5.42
C ASN A 676 27.44 17.49 4.47
N ASN A 677 27.38 18.01 3.24
CA ASN A 677 28.35 17.66 2.20
C ASN A 677 29.39 18.76 2.01
N TYR A 678 28.98 19.87 1.38
CA TYR A 678 29.88 20.96 1.00
C TYR A 678 29.10 22.24 0.73
N PHE A 679 29.80 23.38 0.77
CA PHE A 679 29.30 24.71 0.43
C PHE A 679 30.24 25.37 -0.57
N GLY A 680 29.68 25.91 -1.65
CA GLY A 680 30.43 26.60 -2.69
C GLY A 680 30.12 28.10 -2.75
N LEU A 681 31.14 28.91 -2.99
CA LEU A 681 31.08 30.33 -3.30
C LEU A 681 31.67 30.60 -4.68
N GLY A 682 31.15 31.61 -5.38
CA GLY A 682 31.62 32.00 -6.71
C GLY A 682 31.12 31.06 -7.81
N ILE A 683 32.02 30.60 -8.67
CA ILE A 683 31.65 29.90 -9.91
C ILE A 683 30.83 28.61 -9.69
N ASP A 684 31.08 27.85 -8.61
CA ASP A 684 30.26 26.67 -8.29
C ASP A 684 28.80 27.04 -7.97
N ALA A 685 28.61 28.05 -7.13
CA ALA A 685 27.28 28.53 -6.75
C ALA A 685 26.50 29.03 -7.97
N GLU A 686 27.18 29.75 -8.88
CA GLU A 686 26.60 30.24 -10.13
C GLU A 686 26.15 29.09 -11.05
N LEU A 687 26.99 28.05 -11.24
CA LEU A 687 26.62 26.88 -12.04
C LEU A 687 25.45 26.11 -11.43
N SER A 688 25.45 25.96 -10.11
CA SER A 688 24.38 25.30 -9.37
C SER A 688 23.06 26.07 -9.48
N LEU A 689 23.11 27.40 -9.49
CA LEU A 689 21.95 28.27 -9.68
C LEU A 689 21.40 28.19 -11.11
N ASP A 690 22.26 28.27 -12.13
CA ASP A 690 21.84 28.16 -13.53
C ASP A 690 21.24 26.77 -13.83
N PHE A 691 21.82 25.70 -13.28
CA PHE A 691 21.23 24.35 -13.35
C PHE A 691 19.88 24.27 -12.64
N HIS A 692 19.74 24.95 -11.50
CA HIS A 692 18.48 25.01 -10.76
C HIS A 692 17.40 25.72 -11.58
N HIS A 693 17.68 26.90 -12.13
CA HIS A 693 16.75 27.63 -13.00
C HIS A 693 16.34 26.81 -14.22
N ALA A 694 17.30 26.17 -14.92
CA ALA A 694 16.99 25.31 -16.06
C ALA A 694 16.05 24.15 -15.68
N ARG A 695 16.17 23.63 -14.45
CA ARG A 695 15.30 22.57 -13.91
C ARG A 695 13.92 23.08 -13.49
N GLU A 696 13.81 24.31 -13.00
CA GLU A 696 12.53 24.93 -12.66
C GLU A 696 11.74 25.35 -13.90
N GLU A 697 12.42 25.80 -14.96
CA GLU A 697 11.79 26.16 -16.23
C GLU A 697 11.13 24.97 -16.94
N ASP A 698 11.77 23.78 -16.89
CA ASP A 698 11.25 22.59 -17.56
C ASP A 698 11.49 21.29 -16.76
N PRO A 699 10.76 21.08 -15.65
CA PRO A 699 11.00 19.97 -14.74
C PRO A 699 10.80 18.58 -15.38
N ASP A 700 9.94 18.48 -16.40
CA ASP A 700 9.63 17.22 -17.07
C ASP A 700 10.81 16.66 -17.87
N LYS A 701 11.74 17.53 -18.31
CA LYS A 701 13.00 17.12 -18.98
C LYS A 701 14.03 16.53 -18.03
N PHE A 702 13.91 16.74 -16.70
CA PHE A 702 14.92 16.34 -15.72
C PHE A 702 14.70 14.95 -15.11
N ASN A 703 14.13 14.04 -15.89
CA ASN A 703 13.77 12.69 -15.47
C ASN A 703 14.91 11.64 -15.65
N SER A 704 16.02 12.03 -16.27
CA SER A 704 17.17 11.16 -16.55
C SER A 704 18.47 11.72 -15.98
N ARG A 705 19.19 10.91 -15.18
CA ARG A 705 20.49 11.29 -14.61
C ARG A 705 21.51 11.68 -15.68
N PHE A 706 21.55 10.95 -16.80
CA PHE A 706 22.47 11.24 -17.89
C PHE A 706 22.18 12.60 -18.53
N HIS A 707 20.90 12.88 -18.77
CA HIS A 707 20.48 14.18 -19.31
C HIS A 707 20.81 15.32 -18.34
N ASN A 708 20.48 15.13 -17.06
CA ASN A 708 20.75 16.13 -16.01
C ASN A 708 22.25 16.46 -15.93
N LYS A 709 23.12 15.44 -15.97
CA LYS A 709 24.57 15.66 -16.03
C LYS A 709 25.00 16.40 -17.31
N GLY A 710 24.41 16.07 -18.45
CA GLY A 710 24.68 16.77 -19.72
C GLY A 710 24.28 18.25 -19.70
N VAL A 711 23.15 18.59 -19.08
CA VAL A 711 22.73 19.99 -18.89
C VAL A 711 23.73 20.74 -18.03
N TYR A 712 24.18 20.15 -16.91
CA TYR A 712 25.18 20.75 -16.02
C TYR A 712 26.49 21.04 -16.77
N VAL A 713 26.98 20.11 -17.60
CA VAL A 713 28.16 20.32 -18.46
C VAL A 713 27.93 21.45 -19.47
N LYS A 714 26.76 21.51 -20.11
CA LYS A 714 26.43 22.56 -21.08
C LYS A 714 26.47 23.95 -20.44
N VAL A 715 25.86 24.10 -19.27
CA VAL A 715 25.88 25.34 -18.47
C VAL A 715 27.32 25.71 -18.10
N GLY A 716 28.11 24.73 -17.65
CA GLY A 716 29.54 24.91 -17.39
C GLY A 716 30.30 25.48 -18.57
N LEU A 717 30.15 24.87 -19.76
CA LEU A 717 30.86 25.30 -20.97
C LEU A 717 30.53 26.75 -21.37
N GLN A 718 29.31 27.24 -21.11
CA GLN A 718 28.91 28.62 -21.40
C GLN A 718 29.62 29.66 -20.52
N LYS A 719 30.22 29.23 -19.40
CA LYS A 719 30.87 30.12 -18.43
C LYS A 719 32.40 30.13 -18.54
N LEU A 720 32.98 29.35 -19.46
CA LEU A 720 34.43 29.26 -19.68
C LEU A 720 35.10 30.59 -20.07
N SER A 721 34.38 31.51 -20.70
CA SER A 721 34.92 32.79 -21.18
C SER A 721 34.80 33.94 -20.19
N HIS A 722 34.19 33.73 -19.01
CA HIS A 722 34.00 34.76 -18.00
C HIS A 722 35.08 34.68 -16.94
N THR A 723 36.00 35.66 -16.89
CA THR A 723 37.02 35.76 -15.85
C THR A 723 36.43 36.36 -14.58
N ARG A 724 36.63 35.73 -13.43
CA ARG A 724 36.17 36.22 -12.13
C ARG A 724 37.36 36.57 -11.23
N ASN A 725 37.20 37.58 -10.38
CA ASN A 725 38.22 38.01 -9.42
C ASN A 725 37.73 37.88 -7.98
N LEU A 726 37.15 36.73 -7.62
CA LEU A 726 36.49 36.53 -6.32
C LEU A 726 37.43 36.86 -5.14
N HIS A 727 38.71 36.55 -5.27
CA HIS A 727 39.76 36.88 -4.29
C HIS A 727 39.89 38.36 -3.93
N LYS A 728 39.38 39.29 -4.76
CA LYS A 728 39.36 40.73 -4.46
C LYS A 728 38.15 41.16 -3.65
N ASP A 729 37.09 40.35 -3.67
CA ASP A 729 35.79 40.67 -3.09
C ASP A 729 35.57 39.99 -1.73
N ILE A 730 36.39 38.98 -1.40
CA ILE A 730 36.29 38.22 -0.16
C ILE A 730 37.58 38.28 0.66
N SER A 731 37.43 38.30 1.97
CA SER A 731 38.50 37.98 2.91
C SER A 731 38.19 36.63 3.55
N LEU A 732 39.20 35.77 3.67
CA LEU A 732 39.05 34.46 4.28
C LEU A 732 39.91 34.40 5.54
N GLN A 733 39.24 34.21 6.67
CA GLN A 733 39.89 33.92 7.94
C GLN A 733 39.61 32.48 8.34
N VAL A 734 40.67 31.77 8.71
CA VAL A 734 40.67 30.35 9.05
C VAL A 734 41.35 30.18 10.39
N ASP A 735 40.68 29.60 11.38
CA ASP A 735 41.21 29.46 12.74
C ASP A 735 41.78 30.77 13.31
N ARG A 736 41.09 31.89 13.02
CA ARG A 736 41.49 33.27 13.40
C ARG A 736 42.76 33.77 12.71
N LYS A 737 43.18 33.12 11.64
CA LYS A 737 44.30 33.52 10.79
C LYS A 737 43.82 33.94 9.42
N ASP A 738 44.14 35.17 9.03
CA ASP A 738 43.81 35.67 7.71
C ASP A 738 44.66 34.96 6.65
N LEU A 739 44.01 34.52 5.58
CA LEU A 739 44.65 33.86 4.44
C LEU A 739 44.66 34.78 3.23
N GLU A 740 45.84 34.93 2.63
CA GLU A 740 45.99 35.62 1.35
C GLU A 740 45.51 34.69 0.22
N LEU A 741 44.45 35.11 -0.48
CA LEU A 741 43.83 34.31 -1.52
C LEU A 741 44.54 34.53 -2.87
N PRO A 742 44.91 33.46 -3.61
CA PRO A 742 45.40 33.58 -4.99
C PRO A 742 44.24 33.98 -5.92
N SER A 743 44.51 34.15 -7.23
CA SER A 743 43.49 34.48 -8.22
C SER A 743 42.46 33.37 -8.44
N ILE A 744 41.51 33.24 -7.51
CA ILE A 744 40.41 32.27 -7.54
C ILE A 744 39.12 32.87 -8.12
N GLU A 745 38.34 32.00 -8.74
CA GLU A 745 36.98 32.25 -9.23
C GLU A 745 35.91 31.61 -8.35
N GLY A 746 36.30 30.72 -7.44
CA GLY A 746 35.42 30.06 -6.49
C GLY A 746 36.16 29.52 -5.27
N LEU A 747 35.41 29.29 -4.21
CA LEU A 747 35.88 28.70 -2.97
C LEU A 747 34.89 27.61 -2.54
N ILE A 748 35.39 26.43 -2.16
CA ILE A 748 34.56 25.28 -1.80
C ILE A 748 35.01 24.78 -0.44
N PHE A 749 34.06 24.69 0.49
CA PHE A 749 34.21 24.08 1.81
C PHE A 749 33.64 22.66 1.76
N LEU A 750 34.43 21.66 2.14
CA LEU A 750 34.10 20.25 2.04
C LEU A 750 34.08 19.63 3.43
N ASN A 751 33.11 18.75 3.67
CA ASN A 751 33.02 17.82 4.79
C ASN A 751 33.10 16.36 4.30
N ILE A 752 33.10 16.18 2.98
CA ILE A 752 33.20 14.89 2.33
C ILE A 752 34.32 14.94 1.29
N PRO A 753 35.02 13.83 1.02
CA PRO A 753 36.21 13.80 0.17
C PRO A 753 35.90 13.98 -1.34
N SER A 754 34.69 14.38 -1.69
CA SER A 754 34.24 14.53 -3.08
C SER A 754 33.20 15.64 -3.23
N TRP A 755 33.14 16.23 -4.42
CA TRP A 755 32.22 17.31 -4.79
C TRP A 755 31.56 17.03 -6.14
N GLY A 756 30.40 17.62 -6.43
CA GLY A 756 29.88 17.69 -7.81
C GLY A 756 29.64 16.34 -8.50
N SER A 757 29.05 15.35 -7.82
CA SER A 757 28.84 13.97 -8.31
C SER A 757 30.11 13.10 -8.29
N GLY A 758 30.89 13.20 -7.22
CA GLY A 758 32.03 12.31 -6.95
C GLY A 758 33.38 12.79 -7.48
N ALA A 759 33.50 14.06 -7.86
CA ALA A 759 34.79 14.65 -8.24
C ALA A 759 35.71 14.78 -7.03
N ASP A 760 36.90 14.21 -7.14
CA ASP A 760 37.96 14.31 -6.13
C ASP A 760 38.80 15.57 -6.40
N LEU A 761 38.49 16.65 -5.65
CA LEU A 761 39.26 17.90 -5.68
C LEU A 761 40.58 17.80 -4.92
N TRP A 762 40.74 16.78 -4.06
CA TRP A 762 41.94 16.57 -3.26
C TRP A 762 43.04 15.87 -4.06
N GLY A 763 42.67 15.00 -4.98
CA GLY A 763 43.55 14.25 -5.85
C GLY A 763 44.33 13.14 -5.11
N SER A 764 45.19 12.45 -5.86
CA SER A 764 45.95 11.28 -5.36
C SER A 764 47.36 11.58 -4.88
N ASP A 765 47.85 12.82 -5.04
CA ASP A 765 49.21 13.18 -4.66
C ASP A 765 49.25 13.58 -3.19
N SER A 766 50.05 12.85 -2.40
CA SER A 766 50.26 13.14 -0.99
C SER A 766 51.10 14.41 -0.84
N ASP A 767 50.45 15.54 -0.53
CA ASP A 767 51.15 16.71 -0.02
C ASP A 767 51.47 16.46 1.46
N SER A 768 52.75 16.44 1.81
CA SER A 768 53.20 16.13 3.18
C SER A 768 52.69 17.12 4.24
N ARG A 769 52.12 18.26 3.81
CA ARG A 769 51.56 19.28 4.70
C ARG A 769 50.15 18.94 5.20
N PHE A 770 49.47 18.00 4.56
CA PHE A 770 48.05 17.74 4.83
C PHE A 770 47.75 16.25 4.97
N GLU A 771 46.86 15.91 5.90
CA GLU A 771 46.34 14.55 6.04
C GLU A 771 45.29 14.26 4.95
N ARG A 772 44.90 12.98 4.85
CA ARG A 772 43.86 12.57 3.91
C ARG A 772 42.50 13.00 4.46
N PRO A 773 41.63 13.64 3.65
CA PRO A 773 40.29 14.04 4.05
C PRO A 773 39.50 12.88 4.65
N ARG A 774 38.84 13.16 5.77
CA ARG A 774 37.92 12.24 6.43
C ARG A 774 36.58 12.93 6.64
N ILE A 775 35.58 12.15 6.99
CA ILE A 775 34.22 12.65 7.22
C ILE A 775 33.86 12.68 8.69
N ASP A 776 34.82 12.32 9.55
CA ASP A 776 34.64 11.95 10.96
C ASP A 776 35.80 12.43 11.84
N ASP A 777 36.52 13.46 11.40
CA ASP A 777 37.69 14.02 12.07
C ASP A 777 37.43 15.38 12.74
N GLY A 778 36.23 15.93 12.59
CA GLY A 778 35.82 17.24 13.08
C GLY A 778 36.16 18.39 12.14
N MET A 779 36.84 18.10 11.02
CA MET A 779 37.54 19.06 10.16
C MET A 779 36.70 19.44 8.93
N LEU A 780 37.01 20.60 8.32
CA LEU A 780 36.53 20.98 6.99
C LEU A 780 37.70 21.28 6.05
N GLU A 781 37.64 20.78 4.82
CA GLU A 781 38.61 21.16 3.79
C GLU A 781 38.18 22.41 3.03
N VAL A 782 39.14 23.31 2.76
CA VAL A 782 38.90 24.52 1.96
C VAL A 782 39.73 24.49 0.69
N VAL A 783 39.04 24.56 -0.43
CA VAL A 783 39.62 24.44 -1.77
C VAL A 783 39.29 25.67 -2.60
N GLY A 784 40.32 26.37 -3.08
CA GLY A 784 40.19 27.45 -4.06
C GLY A 784 40.19 26.90 -5.49
N VAL A 785 39.24 27.34 -6.33
CA VAL A 785 39.18 26.98 -7.76
C VAL A 785 39.45 28.20 -8.64
N THR A 786 40.28 28.02 -9.67
CA THR A 786 40.78 29.11 -10.54
C THR A 786 40.03 29.25 -11.87
N GLY A 787 38.96 28.48 -12.07
CA GLY A 787 38.06 28.62 -13.23
C GLY A 787 37.37 27.31 -13.65
N VAL A 788 36.51 27.41 -14.67
CA VAL A 788 35.66 26.29 -15.13
C VAL A 788 36.46 25.11 -15.70
N VAL A 789 37.62 25.34 -16.32
CA VAL A 789 38.48 24.25 -16.84
C VAL A 789 38.99 23.36 -15.69
N HIS A 790 39.31 23.96 -14.54
CA HIS A 790 39.71 23.24 -13.32
C HIS A 790 38.57 22.34 -12.83
N MET A 791 37.32 22.85 -12.84
CA MET A 791 36.14 22.05 -12.48
C MET A 791 35.79 20.97 -13.52
N ALA A 792 35.85 21.30 -14.82
CA ALA A 792 35.52 20.38 -15.92
C ALA A 792 36.53 19.23 -16.07
N SER A 793 37.80 19.48 -15.72
CA SER A 793 38.83 18.44 -15.63
C SER A 793 38.50 17.38 -14.58
N SER A 794 37.61 17.66 -13.62
CA SER A 794 37.13 16.66 -12.65
C SER A 794 35.90 15.88 -13.15
N PHE A 795 35.12 16.42 -14.10
CA PHE A 795 33.94 15.77 -14.70
C PHE A 795 34.26 14.86 -15.90
N PHE A 796 35.30 15.16 -16.69
CA PHE A 796 35.64 14.42 -17.92
C PHE A 796 36.48 13.14 -17.70
N PHE A 797 36.91 12.84 -16.47
CA PHE A 797 37.77 11.68 -16.17
C PHE A 797 37.07 10.31 -16.12
N PHE A 798 35.92 10.17 -16.78
CA PHE A 798 35.30 8.86 -17.04
C PHE A 798 35.86 8.14 -18.29
N TYR A 799 36.78 8.75 -19.08
CA TYR A 799 37.26 8.10 -20.33
C TYR A 799 38.77 8.15 -20.68
N SER A 800 39.68 8.77 -19.91
CA SER A 800 41.11 8.60 -20.21
C SER A 800 42.04 8.95 -19.03
N LYS A 801 42.75 7.94 -18.50
CA LYS A 801 43.92 8.10 -17.64
C LYS A 801 45.12 8.47 -18.52
N LYS A 802 45.37 9.76 -18.79
CA LYS A 802 46.70 10.27 -19.20
C LYS A 802 46.65 11.81 -19.33
N ASN A 803 47.04 12.49 -18.27
CA ASN A 803 47.81 13.75 -18.24
C ASN A 803 47.57 14.46 -16.90
N LYS A 804 48.45 14.16 -15.93
CA LYS A 804 48.64 14.94 -14.71
C LYS A 804 49.85 15.82 -14.95
N GLU A 805 49.67 17.08 -15.30
CA GLU A 805 50.71 18.10 -15.10
C GLU A 805 50.06 19.49 -15.20
N SER A 806 50.32 20.32 -14.19
CA SER A 806 49.91 21.72 -14.00
C SER A 806 48.50 22.01 -13.44
N GLN A 807 48.33 21.93 -12.11
CA GLN A 807 47.30 22.69 -11.39
C GLN A 807 47.87 23.25 -10.08
N ASN A 808 48.05 24.58 -10.02
CA ASN A 808 48.34 25.32 -8.78
C ASN A 808 47.03 25.42 -7.97
N THR A 809 46.71 24.38 -7.20
CA THR A 809 45.57 24.38 -6.28
C THR A 809 46.04 24.90 -4.92
N VAL A 810 45.36 25.91 -4.36
CA VAL A 810 45.52 26.22 -2.93
C VAL A 810 44.66 25.25 -2.15
N LYS A 811 45.33 24.35 -1.43
CA LYS A 811 44.75 23.41 -0.47
C LYS A 811 45.04 23.92 0.93
N THR A 812 44.02 23.99 1.77
CA THR A 812 44.16 24.22 3.21
C THR A 812 43.21 23.29 3.94
N VAL A 813 43.72 22.45 4.85
CA VAL A 813 42.92 21.64 5.80
C VAL A 813 42.67 22.50 7.06
N ILE A 814 41.45 22.46 7.59
CA ILE A 814 41.03 23.29 8.75
C ILE A 814 40.27 22.43 9.76
N LEU A 815 40.53 22.69 11.05
CA LEU A 815 40.05 22.00 12.26
C LEU A 815 38.59 21.60 12.33
#